data_AF-A0A5C9BPR8-F1
#
_entry.id   AF-A0A5C9BPR8-F1
#
_cell.length_a   1.000
_cell.length_b   1.000
_cell.length_c   1.000
_cell.angle_alpha   90.00
_cell.angle_beta   90.00
_cell.angle_gamma   90.00
#
_symmetry.space_group_name_H-M   'P 1'
#
loop_
_entity.id
_entity.type
_entity.pdbx_description
1 polymer ?
#
loop_
_entity_poly.entity_id
_entity_poly.type
_entity_poly.pdbx_seq_one_letter_code
_entity_poly.pdbx_strand_id
1 'polypeptide(L)'
;MNDTIQLPDYSDETLAELGPAKLTDILIEDQDRVPRNVIDACARCGDAMTEYLRQLHEDDFLWADNEDELDEIADGIWWLRLHAVMILGQIPGEQAGLLLVEFMRRMSLEDDDNLQDWLSGYWPALLRNKTGAVLPALRLLGEDRNICWYMRVNAIETVIATASRQGGETLEQTLAWLAKIAEDENEDWECRLGTANFLLDFPRMQYRPLLENLEARQTGWGKYFDQQSIEQAYSGQYHAPQWERFDNPWKFYEPEAITERQQRWQEEDAKEMQRVLGRNEDYSPDPYDPYYDDEPYVRPEPKIGRNEPCPCGSGKKYKKCCMKPEQVQPVDDLLWRRIRRLLEGLTPQLLDFAGQHFGREALLEAWEDFMPWEGEPFTADTPHMQIFMPWFFYDWAPFPGETSANRAALDGRTLGRAFLDKKGKRLDPLLVRYMEQCCIAPFSFHDVLSVRPGDGFVLRDIMTGEEMDVTEHAGSRHAQAGQILFAKVVKIDSMAMLEACAPVLFPPLAKNAILELRETIESRELPLTAELLKDYDYEMLEIYHDIADSLLNPSLPQMQNTDGDPLLLHKLIYTLECTPREALDALGTLNLTEDSESILAGAGFDPDGELRKIEFAWEKSGNKKHKDWNNTIFGHIKIEGSGLTAEVNSKNRAQQFTALMEELLPGKARYKTTVIQSPQSMLARAEEEGESAQSRRTRKEHEELNSRPEVRAMLAEKLRQHYREWPRMELPALNGLTPLQAVKTRDGKEMVEALLMDFEQRGKRTTPPLDPAILAELRERLGLA
;
A
#
# COMPACT_ATOMS: atom_id res chain seq x y z
N MET A 1 -47.50 -10.40 -5.87
CA MET A 1 -48.46 -9.44 -5.27
C MET A 1 -47.61 -8.56 -4.38
N ASN A 2 -47.67 -7.23 -4.52
CA ASN A 2 -47.00 -6.33 -3.57
C ASN A 2 -47.76 -6.43 -2.26
N ASP A 3 -47.32 -7.30 -1.36
CA ASP A 3 -47.79 -7.24 0.01
C ASP A 3 -47.43 -5.86 0.55
N THR A 4 -48.45 -5.13 0.98
CA THR A 4 -48.24 -3.80 1.55
C THR A 4 -47.51 -4.01 2.87
N ILE A 5 -46.26 -3.53 2.97
CA ILE A 5 -45.46 -3.62 4.19
C ILE A 5 -46.27 -2.98 5.33
N GLN A 6 -46.73 -3.81 6.26
CA GLN A 6 -47.41 -3.34 7.46
C GLN A 6 -46.35 -2.98 8.50
N LEU A 7 -46.29 -1.71 8.85
CA LEU A 7 -45.39 -1.24 9.90
C LEU A 7 -46.02 -1.50 11.28
N PRO A 8 -45.20 -1.79 12.31
CA PRO A 8 -45.66 -1.84 13.69
C PRO A 8 -46.33 -0.52 14.10
N ASP A 9 -47.46 -0.61 14.80
CA ASP A 9 -48.21 0.53 15.29
C ASP A 9 -48.51 0.36 16.78
N TYR A 10 -48.05 1.31 17.59
CA TYR A 10 -48.20 1.31 19.03
C TYR A 10 -48.84 2.62 19.48
N SER A 11 -49.85 2.55 20.34
CA SER A 11 -50.46 3.75 20.90
C SER A 11 -49.57 4.37 21.99
N ASP A 12 -49.52 5.70 22.06
CA ASP A 12 -48.74 6.42 23.07
C ASP A 12 -49.19 6.09 24.49
N GLU A 13 -50.49 5.80 24.70
CA GLU A 13 -51.02 5.38 26.01
C GLU A 13 -50.44 4.02 26.42
N THR A 14 -50.34 3.08 25.47
CA THR A 14 -49.80 1.74 25.73
C THR A 14 -48.32 1.82 26.09
N LEU A 15 -47.54 2.57 25.30
CA LEU A 15 -46.11 2.74 25.52
C LEU A 15 -45.80 3.46 26.84
N ALA A 16 -46.66 4.37 27.29
CA ALA A 16 -46.49 5.09 28.55
C ALA A 16 -46.59 4.21 29.81
N GLU A 17 -47.22 3.04 29.70
CA GLU A 17 -47.36 2.07 30.81
C GLU A 17 -46.21 1.06 30.89
N LEU A 18 -45.34 1.01 29.87
CA LEU A 18 -44.25 0.04 29.79
C LEU A 18 -42.97 0.53 30.48
N GLY A 19 -42.28 -0.38 31.15
CA GLY A 19 -40.95 -0.14 31.72
C GLY A 19 -39.81 -0.51 30.75
N PRO A 20 -38.54 -0.19 31.07
CA PRO A 20 -37.40 -0.37 30.18
C PRO A 20 -37.30 -1.75 29.54
N ALA A 21 -37.40 -2.83 30.33
CA ALA A 21 -37.34 -4.20 29.81
C ALA A 21 -38.42 -4.50 28.76
N LYS A 22 -39.65 -4.04 28.97
CA LYS A 22 -40.75 -4.27 28.02
C LYS A 22 -40.66 -3.42 26.77
N LEU A 23 -40.06 -2.26 26.86
CA LEU A 23 -39.74 -1.45 25.69
C LEU A 23 -38.60 -2.08 24.90
N THR A 24 -37.58 -2.62 25.56
CA THR A 24 -36.48 -3.37 24.92
C THR A 24 -36.96 -4.63 24.22
N ASP A 25 -37.93 -5.37 24.79
CA ASP A 25 -38.58 -6.50 24.10
C ASP A 25 -39.14 -6.07 22.74
N ILE A 26 -39.80 -4.92 22.66
CA ILE A 26 -40.33 -4.35 21.41
C ILE A 26 -39.20 -4.00 20.43
N LEU A 27 -38.09 -3.44 20.92
CA LEU A 27 -36.94 -3.10 20.06
C LEU A 27 -36.31 -4.34 19.42
N ILE A 28 -36.21 -5.44 20.18
CA ILE A 28 -35.68 -6.71 19.68
C ILE A 28 -36.65 -7.33 18.67
N GLU A 29 -37.95 -7.33 18.97
CA GLU A 29 -38.99 -7.93 18.11
C GLU A 29 -39.16 -7.19 16.78
N ASP A 30 -39.20 -5.86 16.82
CA ASP A 30 -39.46 -5.05 15.63
C ASP A 30 -38.20 -4.72 14.83
N GLN A 31 -37.01 -4.87 15.43
CA GLN A 31 -35.72 -4.66 14.78
C GLN A 31 -35.65 -3.27 14.11
N ASP A 32 -35.21 -3.17 12.86
CA ASP A 32 -35.18 -1.91 12.13
C ASP A 32 -36.58 -1.32 11.86
N ARG A 33 -37.68 -2.02 12.09
CA ARG A 33 -39.05 -1.53 11.83
C ARG A 33 -39.63 -0.72 12.99
N VAL A 34 -38.88 -0.58 14.09
CA VAL A 34 -39.30 0.18 15.28
C VAL A 34 -39.78 1.58 14.88
N PRO A 35 -40.99 2.00 15.27
CA PRO A 35 -41.48 3.34 14.98
C PRO A 35 -40.93 4.39 15.96
N ARG A 36 -40.95 5.65 15.52
CA ARG A 36 -40.37 6.77 16.29
C ARG A 36 -40.90 6.90 17.72
N ASN A 37 -42.18 6.67 17.94
CA ASN A 37 -42.80 6.86 19.26
C ASN A 37 -42.33 5.83 20.30
N VAL A 38 -41.84 4.65 19.88
CA VAL A 38 -41.20 3.66 20.76
C VAL A 38 -39.85 4.17 21.26
N ILE A 39 -39.03 4.73 20.37
CA ILE A 39 -37.75 5.37 20.76
C ILE A 39 -37.98 6.54 21.72
N ASP A 40 -38.99 7.36 21.44
CA ASP A 40 -39.35 8.47 22.31
C ASP A 40 -39.89 7.99 23.66
N ALA A 41 -40.61 6.85 23.70
CA ALA A 41 -41.04 6.22 24.96
C ALA A 41 -39.84 5.72 25.79
N CYS A 42 -38.87 5.07 25.14
CA CYS A 42 -37.62 4.68 25.77
C CYS A 42 -36.88 5.88 26.37
N ALA A 43 -36.77 6.97 25.60
CA ALA A 43 -36.12 8.19 26.05
C ALA A 43 -36.86 8.87 27.22
N ARG A 44 -38.20 8.81 27.26
CA ARG A 44 -39.02 9.33 28.37
C ARG A 44 -38.75 8.62 29.70
N CYS A 45 -38.29 7.37 29.69
CA CYS A 45 -37.88 6.66 30.90
C CYS A 45 -36.60 7.24 31.53
N GLY A 46 -35.82 8.07 30.81
CA GLY A 46 -34.69 8.82 31.34
C GLY A 46 -33.62 7.95 32.02
N ASP A 47 -33.29 8.28 33.27
CA ASP A 47 -32.26 7.58 34.05
C ASP A 47 -32.55 6.08 34.20
N ALA A 48 -33.82 5.67 34.29
CA ALA A 48 -34.18 4.27 34.42
C ALA A 48 -33.83 3.47 33.15
N MET A 49 -33.97 4.07 31.96
CA MET A 49 -33.55 3.43 30.71
C MET A 49 -32.03 3.46 30.56
N THR A 50 -31.38 4.55 30.96
CA THR A 50 -29.91 4.66 30.92
C THR A 50 -29.26 3.57 31.78
N GLU A 51 -29.76 3.35 33.00
CA GLU A 51 -29.26 2.32 33.89
C GLU A 51 -29.54 0.91 33.36
N TYR A 52 -30.73 0.69 32.77
CA TYR A 52 -31.06 -0.60 32.18
C TYR A 52 -30.14 -0.94 30.99
N LEU A 53 -29.90 0.00 30.07
CA LEU A 53 -28.96 -0.19 28.96
C LEU A 53 -27.52 -0.36 29.42
N ARG A 54 -27.12 0.29 30.53
CA ARG A 54 -25.82 0.07 31.17
C ARG A 54 -25.69 -1.37 31.64
N GLN A 55 -26.70 -1.91 32.31
CA GLN A 55 -26.68 -3.31 32.78
C GLN A 55 -26.58 -4.28 31.61
N LEU A 56 -27.36 -4.09 30.54
CA LEU A 56 -27.25 -4.93 29.34
C LEU A 56 -25.86 -4.85 28.67
N HIS A 57 -25.23 -3.68 28.73
CA HIS A 57 -23.87 -3.49 28.24
C HIS A 57 -22.83 -4.19 29.14
N GLU A 58 -22.92 -4.03 30.46
CA GLU A 58 -21.97 -4.59 31.44
C GLU A 58 -22.09 -6.10 31.62
N ASP A 59 -23.31 -6.64 31.48
CA ASP A 59 -23.59 -8.09 31.51
C ASP A 59 -23.25 -8.78 30.19
N ASP A 60 -22.66 -8.04 29.24
CA ASP A 60 -22.25 -8.51 27.90
C ASP A 60 -23.41 -8.95 27.00
N PHE A 61 -24.66 -8.75 27.43
CA PHE A 61 -25.85 -9.16 26.70
C PHE A 61 -25.92 -8.53 25.30
N LEU A 62 -25.49 -7.27 25.17
CA LEU A 62 -25.48 -6.56 23.87
C LEU A 62 -24.36 -7.02 22.93
N TRP A 63 -23.33 -7.70 23.43
CA TRP A 63 -22.09 -7.99 22.72
C TRP A 63 -21.77 -9.49 22.62
N ALA A 64 -22.59 -10.34 23.23
CA ALA A 64 -22.40 -11.78 23.16
C ALA A 64 -22.48 -12.29 21.70
N ASP A 65 -21.42 -12.98 21.26
CA ASP A 65 -21.36 -13.67 19.96
C ASP A 65 -22.39 -14.80 19.92
N ASN A 66 -23.48 -14.57 19.19
CA ASN A 66 -24.50 -15.58 18.89
C ASN A 66 -24.43 -16.00 17.41
N GLU A 67 -23.23 -16.00 16.81
CA GLU A 67 -23.01 -16.28 15.38
C GLU A 67 -23.40 -17.71 14.94
N ASP A 68 -23.57 -18.63 15.88
CA ASP A 68 -23.86 -20.05 15.60
C ASP A 68 -25.36 -20.38 15.42
N GLU A 69 -26.28 -19.45 15.67
CA GLU A 69 -27.73 -19.70 15.57
C GLU A 69 -28.42 -18.73 14.59
N LEU A 70 -29.09 -19.29 13.57
CA LEU A 70 -30.06 -18.58 12.71
C LEU A 70 -31.33 -18.25 13.52
N ASP A 71 -31.19 -17.44 14.57
CA ASP A 71 -32.27 -17.10 15.49
C ASP A 71 -32.70 -15.64 15.30
N GLU A 72 -34.00 -15.38 15.13
CA GLU A 72 -34.59 -14.03 14.97
C GLU A 72 -34.25 -13.12 16.18
N ILE A 73 -33.97 -13.74 17.32
CA ILE A 73 -33.54 -13.07 18.55
C ILE A 73 -32.13 -12.48 18.40
N ALA A 74 -31.20 -13.16 17.71
CA ALA A 74 -29.83 -12.69 17.51
C ALA A 74 -29.80 -11.41 16.65
N ASP A 75 -30.59 -11.38 15.57
CA ASP A 75 -30.76 -10.19 14.73
C ASP A 75 -31.35 -9.02 15.53
N GLY A 76 -32.36 -9.29 16.36
CA GLY A 76 -32.97 -8.28 17.22
C GLY A 76 -32.01 -7.68 18.26
N ILE A 77 -31.09 -8.50 18.81
CA ILE A 77 -30.03 -8.01 19.72
C ILE A 77 -29.02 -7.13 18.98
N TRP A 78 -28.71 -7.43 17.70
CA TRP A 78 -27.88 -6.55 16.89
C TRP A 78 -28.53 -5.17 16.71
N TRP A 79 -29.81 -5.13 16.29
CA TRP A 79 -30.55 -3.88 16.15
C TRP A 79 -30.70 -3.11 17.46
N LEU A 80 -30.82 -3.82 18.59
CA LEU A 80 -30.88 -3.21 19.91
C LEU A 80 -29.65 -2.35 20.22
N ARG A 81 -28.44 -2.71 19.75
CA ARG A 81 -27.23 -1.87 19.92
C ARG A 81 -27.39 -0.51 19.25
N LEU A 82 -27.88 -0.48 18.01
CA LEU A 82 -28.18 0.75 17.28
C LEU A 82 -29.24 1.57 18.02
N HIS A 83 -30.34 0.93 18.45
CA HIS A 83 -31.41 1.60 19.17
C HIS A 83 -30.94 2.17 20.51
N ALA A 84 -30.10 1.45 21.26
CA ALA A 84 -29.53 1.91 22.51
C ALA A 84 -28.77 3.23 22.32
N VAL A 85 -27.92 3.34 21.29
CA VAL A 85 -27.22 4.59 20.96
C VAL A 85 -28.20 5.72 20.62
N MET A 86 -29.25 5.42 19.84
CA MET A 86 -30.26 6.40 19.42
C MET A 86 -31.12 6.92 20.59
N ILE A 87 -31.46 6.04 21.53
CA ILE A 87 -32.20 6.34 22.76
C ILE A 87 -31.34 7.18 23.69
N LEU A 88 -30.12 6.73 23.97
CA LEU A 88 -29.16 7.48 24.79
C LEU A 88 -28.88 8.85 24.19
N GLY A 89 -28.87 8.97 22.86
CA GLY A 89 -28.79 10.24 22.14
C GLY A 89 -29.90 11.23 22.52
N GLN A 90 -31.12 10.77 22.76
CA GLN A 90 -32.25 11.64 23.17
C GLN A 90 -32.23 11.99 24.67
N ILE A 91 -31.73 11.11 25.52
CA ILE A 91 -31.71 11.33 26.97
C ILE A 91 -30.66 12.39 27.32
N PRO A 92 -31.05 13.56 27.88
CA PRO A 92 -30.08 14.56 28.32
C PRO A 92 -29.39 14.11 29.61
N GLY A 93 -28.15 14.56 29.82
CA GLY A 93 -27.43 14.34 31.07
C GLY A 93 -26.05 13.71 30.90
N GLU A 94 -25.31 13.65 32.00
CA GLU A 94 -23.93 13.16 32.03
C GLU A 94 -23.86 11.64 31.90
N GLN A 95 -24.71 10.91 32.61
CA GLN A 95 -24.66 9.43 32.64
C GLN A 95 -24.95 8.81 31.28
N ALA A 96 -25.97 9.30 30.57
CA ALA A 96 -26.27 8.87 29.20
C ALA A 96 -25.13 9.23 28.23
N GLY A 97 -24.49 10.39 28.43
CA GLY A 97 -23.35 10.81 27.61
C GLY A 97 -22.10 9.96 27.84
N LEU A 98 -21.76 9.61 29.08
CA LEU A 98 -20.64 8.71 29.39
C LEU A 98 -20.90 7.30 28.88
N LEU A 99 -22.14 6.80 28.96
CA LEU A 99 -22.48 5.51 28.40
C LEU A 99 -22.35 5.50 26.87
N LEU A 100 -22.70 6.58 26.17
CA LEU A 100 -22.43 6.70 24.72
C LEU A 100 -20.93 6.60 24.40
N VAL A 101 -20.06 7.23 25.21
CA VAL A 101 -18.60 7.11 25.04
C VAL A 101 -18.14 5.67 25.26
N GLU A 102 -18.75 4.94 26.20
CA GLU A 102 -18.44 3.53 26.43
C GLU A 102 -18.92 2.65 25.28
N PHE A 103 -20.09 2.93 24.69
CA PHE A 103 -20.52 2.26 23.46
C PHE A 103 -19.55 2.51 22.30
N MET A 104 -19.02 3.73 22.15
CA MET A 104 -17.98 4.02 21.15
C MET A 104 -16.73 3.18 21.38
N ARG A 105 -16.30 3.05 22.65
CA ARG A 105 -15.15 2.22 23.03
C ARG A 105 -15.41 0.75 22.72
N ARG A 106 -16.55 0.21 23.15
CA ARG A 106 -16.88 -1.21 23.04
C ARG A 106 -17.08 -1.64 21.59
N MET A 107 -17.72 -0.82 20.74
CA MET A 107 -17.81 -1.09 19.30
C MET A 107 -16.45 -1.28 18.64
N SER A 108 -15.44 -0.51 19.07
CA SER A 108 -14.08 -0.65 18.56
C SER A 108 -13.32 -1.86 19.12
N LEU A 109 -13.71 -2.38 20.29
CA LEU A 109 -13.05 -3.54 20.90
C LEU A 109 -13.62 -4.86 20.38
N GLU A 110 -14.88 -4.85 19.97
CA GLU A 110 -15.58 -5.99 19.38
C GLU A 110 -15.53 -5.98 17.83
N ASP A 111 -14.76 -5.06 17.23
CA ASP A 111 -14.59 -4.91 15.77
C ASP A 111 -15.93 -4.86 14.98
N ASP A 112 -16.98 -4.21 15.54
CA ASP A 112 -18.31 -4.11 14.91
C ASP A 112 -18.35 -3.00 13.84
N ASP A 113 -17.63 -3.21 12.74
CA ASP A 113 -17.48 -2.24 11.65
C ASP A 113 -18.83 -1.81 11.05
N ASN A 114 -19.80 -2.73 11.00
CA ASN A 114 -21.15 -2.44 10.52
C ASN A 114 -21.81 -1.36 11.37
N LEU A 115 -21.86 -1.53 12.69
CA LEU A 115 -22.51 -0.56 13.57
C LEU A 115 -21.75 0.78 13.61
N GLN A 116 -20.42 0.73 13.53
CA GLN A 116 -19.58 1.93 13.42
C GLN A 116 -19.96 2.75 12.17
N ASP A 117 -20.14 2.10 11.02
CA ASP A 117 -20.53 2.76 9.77
C ASP A 117 -21.95 3.31 9.79
N TRP A 118 -22.90 2.59 10.38
CA TRP A 118 -24.29 3.07 10.55
C TRP A 118 -24.37 4.36 11.37
N LEU A 119 -23.46 4.55 12.33
CA LEU A 119 -23.44 5.69 13.24
C LEU A 119 -22.46 6.81 12.82
N SER A 120 -21.63 6.54 11.81
CA SER A 120 -20.63 7.47 11.31
C SER A 120 -21.24 8.84 10.94
N GLY A 121 -20.62 9.92 11.42
CA GLY A 121 -21.09 11.30 11.24
C GLY A 121 -22.29 11.72 12.11
N TYR A 122 -23.02 10.80 12.75
CA TYR A 122 -24.15 11.11 13.62
C TYR A 122 -23.76 11.43 15.07
N TRP A 123 -22.54 11.06 15.50
CA TRP A 123 -22.05 11.28 16.86
C TRP A 123 -22.18 12.73 17.37
N PRO A 124 -21.86 13.77 16.58
CA PRO A 124 -22.08 15.17 16.98
C PRO A 124 -23.54 15.55 17.22
N ALA A 125 -24.50 14.84 16.61
CA ALA A 125 -25.93 15.03 16.84
C ALA A 125 -26.40 14.25 18.09
N LEU A 126 -25.96 13.01 18.26
CA LEU A 126 -26.28 12.14 19.40
C LEU A 126 -25.77 12.71 20.74
N LEU A 127 -24.62 13.37 20.73
CA LEU A 127 -24.00 13.97 21.93
C LEU A 127 -24.39 15.45 22.14
N ARG A 128 -25.23 16.04 21.28
CA ARG A 128 -25.51 17.50 21.26
C ARG A 128 -26.22 18.02 22.52
N ASN A 129 -27.08 17.21 23.14
CA ASN A 129 -27.85 17.57 24.34
C ASN A 129 -27.15 17.17 25.65
N LYS A 130 -25.90 16.70 25.60
CA LYS A 130 -25.14 16.25 26.75
C LYS A 130 -24.43 17.42 27.44
N THR A 131 -24.07 17.22 28.70
CA THR A 131 -23.33 18.23 29.46
C THR A 131 -21.88 18.29 28.97
N GLY A 132 -21.22 19.44 29.17
CA GLY A 132 -19.79 19.59 28.84
C GLY A 132 -18.86 18.65 29.64
N ALA A 133 -19.38 17.97 30.67
CA ALA A 133 -18.64 17.00 31.48
C ALA A 133 -18.25 15.73 30.70
N VAL A 134 -18.86 15.46 29.53
CA VAL A 134 -18.53 14.32 28.66
C VAL A 134 -17.29 14.59 27.81
N LEU A 135 -16.92 15.85 27.58
CA LEU A 135 -15.81 16.24 26.70
C LEU A 135 -14.44 15.67 27.12
N PRO A 136 -14.07 15.61 28.42
CA PRO A 136 -12.85 14.94 28.84
C PRO A 136 -12.82 13.46 28.47
N ALA A 137 -13.95 12.74 28.59
CA ALA A 137 -14.03 11.32 28.24
C ALA A 137 -13.86 11.11 26.72
N LEU A 138 -14.47 11.95 25.90
CA LEU A 138 -14.28 11.94 24.44
C LEU A 138 -12.85 12.27 24.02
N ARG A 139 -12.19 13.22 24.70
CA ARG A 139 -10.77 13.54 24.46
C ARG A 139 -9.87 12.37 24.80
N LEU A 140 -10.08 11.74 25.96
CA LEU A 140 -9.35 10.55 26.36
C LEU A 140 -9.55 9.40 25.36
N LEU A 141 -10.78 9.20 24.88
CA LEU A 141 -11.05 8.20 23.85
C LEU A 141 -10.30 8.50 22.54
N GLY A 142 -10.30 9.76 22.08
CA GLY A 142 -9.58 10.17 20.88
C GLY A 142 -8.05 10.01 20.98
N GLU A 143 -7.49 10.08 22.19
CA GLU A 143 -6.05 9.91 22.47
C GLU A 143 -5.63 8.46 22.75
N ASP A 144 -6.58 7.55 22.98
CA ASP A 144 -6.31 6.17 23.37
C ASP A 144 -5.94 5.30 22.17
N ARG A 145 -4.63 5.09 21.96
CA ARG A 145 -4.09 4.28 20.85
C ARG A 145 -4.43 2.79 20.87
N ASN A 146 -5.09 2.30 21.92
CA ASN A 146 -5.60 0.93 21.95
C ASN A 146 -6.98 0.80 21.28
N ILE A 147 -7.57 1.93 20.86
CA ILE A 147 -8.85 2.00 20.17
C ILE A 147 -8.59 2.23 18.68
N CYS A 148 -9.37 1.60 17.82
CA CYS A 148 -9.26 1.76 16.36
C CYS A 148 -9.34 3.25 15.98
N TRP A 149 -8.48 3.65 15.04
CA TRP A 149 -8.39 5.03 14.56
C TRP A 149 -9.76 5.60 14.13
N TYR A 150 -10.65 4.76 13.59
CA TYR A 150 -11.95 5.18 13.09
C TYR A 150 -12.85 5.73 14.21
N MET A 151 -12.96 5.01 15.32
CA MET A 151 -13.75 5.46 16.48
C MET A 151 -13.10 6.63 17.22
N ARG A 152 -11.76 6.68 17.25
CA ARG A 152 -11.02 7.83 17.77
C ARG A 152 -11.35 9.10 16.98
N VAL A 153 -11.37 9.03 15.65
CA VAL A 153 -11.73 10.16 14.78
C VAL A 153 -13.18 10.60 14.99
N ASN A 154 -14.13 9.68 15.16
CA ASN A 154 -15.53 10.02 15.48
C ASN A 154 -15.68 10.70 16.87
N ALA A 155 -14.88 10.30 17.86
CA ALA A 155 -14.85 10.96 19.17
C ALA A 155 -14.28 12.38 19.05
N ILE A 156 -13.18 12.53 18.30
CA ILE A 156 -12.55 13.81 17.98
C ILE A 156 -13.54 14.74 17.26
N GLU A 157 -14.29 14.24 16.27
CA GLU A 157 -15.34 14.97 15.54
C GLU A 157 -16.35 15.61 16.50
N THR A 158 -16.79 14.87 17.52
CA THR A 158 -17.73 15.37 18.51
C THR A 158 -17.13 16.51 19.36
N VAL A 159 -15.86 16.39 19.74
CA VAL A 159 -15.15 17.42 20.52
C VAL A 159 -15.06 18.72 19.71
N ILE A 160 -14.65 18.65 18.44
CA ILE A 160 -14.53 19.84 17.59
C ILE A 160 -15.90 20.44 17.23
N ALA A 161 -16.91 19.62 16.97
CA ALA A 161 -18.28 20.08 16.73
C ALA A 161 -18.88 20.79 17.94
N THR A 162 -18.50 20.39 19.16
CA THR A 162 -18.92 21.10 20.38
C THR A 162 -18.15 22.40 20.57
N ALA A 163 -16.83 22.37 20.37
CA ALA A 163 -15.98 23.55 20.47
C ALA A 163 -16.34 24.64 19.45
N SER A 164 -16.73 24.26 18.24
CA SER A 164 -17.15 25.21 17.18
C SER A 164 -18.40 26.00 17.55
N ARG A 165 -19.37 25.37 18.23
CA ARG A 165 -20.59 26.03 18.75
C ARG A 165 -20.30 26.98 19.90
N GLN A 166 -19.32 26.65 20.74
CA GLN A 166 -18.88 27.52 21.85
C GLN A 166 -18.04 28.70 21.35
N GLY A 167 -17.25 28.49 20.30
CA GLY A 167 -16.40 29.50 19.68
C GLY A 167 -15.29 30.00 20.61
N GLY A 168 -14.67 31.13 20.23
CA GLY A 168 -13.68 31.82 21.05
C GLY A 168 -12.47 30.95 21.42
N GLU A 169 -12.02 31.05 22.67
CA GLU A 169 -10.84 30.36 23.18
C GLU A 169 -10.96 28.84 23.14
N THR A 170 -12.15 28.29 23.39
CA THR A 170 -12.37 26.83 23.40
C THR A 170 -12.13 26.21 22.02
N LEU A 171 -12.54 26.89 20.96
CA LEU A 171 -12.26 26.46 19.58
C LEU A 171 -10.76 26.47 19.31
N GLU A 172 -10.06 27.56 19.65
CA GLU A 172 -8.61 27.66 19.43
C GLU A 172 -7.81 26.59 20.20
N GLN A 173 -8.18 26.32 21.46
CA GLN A 173 -7.56 25.26 22.27
C GLN A 173 -7.82 23.88 21.66
N THR A 174 -9.00 23.66 21.09
CA THR A 174 -9.35 22.40 20.43
C THR A 174 -8.58 22.23 19.12
N LEU A 175 -8.50 23.26 18.27
CA LEU A 175 -7.69 23.21 17.05
C LEU A 175 -6.21 22.97 17.33
N ALA A 176 -5.66 23.57 18.40
CA ALA A 176 -4.29 23.31 18.82
C ALA A 176 -4.08 21.85 19.28
N TRP A 177 -5.10 21.24 19.90
CA TRP A 177 -5.08 19.83 20.26
C TRP A 177 -5.13 18.92 19.01
N LEU A 178 -6.03 19.20 18.05
CA LEU A 178 -6.10 18.47 16.77
C LEU A 178 -4.76 18.53 16.01
N ALA A 179 -4.14 19.72 15.96
CA ALA A 179 -2.86 19.90 15.30
C ALA A 179 -1.74 19.06 15.93
N LYS A 180 -1.74 18.88 17.26
CA LYS A 180 -0.76 18.00 17.93
C LYS A 180 -0.93 16.53 17.54
N ILE A 181 -2.18 16.06 17.46
CA ILE A 181 -2.47 14.68 17.02
C ILE A 181 -2.02 14.50 15.56
N ALA A 182 -2.34 15.43 14.68
CA ALA A 182 -1.95 15.37 13.27
C ALA A 182 -0.42 15.49 13.04
N GLU A 183 0.29 16.23 13.90
CA GLU A 183 1.74 16.43 13.84
C GLU A 183 2.55 15.26 14.41
N ASP A 184 1.98 14.46 15.34
CA ASP A 184 2.71 13.36 15.98
C ASP A 184 3.04 12.24 14.97
N GLU A 185 4.34 12.04 14.73
CA GLU A 185 4.85 11.00 13.81
C GLU A 185 4.67 9.58 14.33
N ASN A 186 4.35 9.39 15.61
CA ASN A 186 4.09 8.07 16.20
C ASN A 186 2.59 7.75 16.25
N GLU A 187 1.74 8.59 15.67
CA GLU A 187 0.30 8.40 15.62
C GLU A 187 -0.13 7.64 14.36
N ASP A 188 -1.26 6.91 14.45
CA ASP A 188 -1.83 6.18 13.31
C ASP A 188 -2.06 7.12 12.13
N TRP A 189 -1.61 6.71 10.93
CA TRP A 189 -1.63 7.57 9.76
C TRP A 189 -3.04 8.06 9.40
N GLU A 190 -4.02 7.17 9.45
CA GLU A 190 -5.43 7.44 9.20
C GLU A 190 -6.02 8.37 10.26
N CYS A 191 -5.61 8.22 11.53
CA CYS A 191 -6.02 9.12 12.61
C CYS A 191 -5.46 10.53 12.39
N ARG A 192 -4.19 10.64 11.97
CA ARG A 192 -3.56 11.94 11.63
C ARG A 192 -4.30 12.62 10.48
N LEU A 193 -4.60 11.89 9.41
CA LEU A 193 -5.31 12.42 8.25
C LEU A 193 -6.76 12.81 8.56
N GLY A 194 -7.51 11.95 9.26
CA GLY A 194 -8.88 12.22 9.70
C GLY A 194 -8.94 13.44 10.62
N THR A 195 -7.99 13.56 11.54
CA THR A 195 -7.89 14.71 12.45
C THR A 195 -7.50 16.00 11.72
N ALA A 196 -6.54 15.91 10.78
CA ALA A 196 -6.12 17.03 9.95
C ALA A 196 -7.25 17.54 9.05
N ASN A 197 -8.14 16.67 8.58
CA ASN A 197 -9.30 17.05 7.79
C ASN A 197 -10.19 18.06 8.54
N PHE A 198 -10.36 17.91 9.87
CA PHE A 198 -11.12 18.89 10.68
C PHE A 198 -10.44 20.26 10.80
N LEU A 199 -9.12 20.35 10.60
CA LEU A 199 -8.42 21.65 10.54
C LEU A 199 -8.78 22.43 9.27
N LEU A 200 -9.18 21.75 8.20
CA LEU A 200 -9.64 22.38 6.95
C LEU A 200 -11.02 23.05 7.14
N ASP A 201 -11.88 22.49 7.96
CA ASP A 201 -13.18 23.09 8.31
C ASP A 201 -13.02 24.41 9.10
N PHE A 202 -11.89 24.57 9.80
CA PHE A 202 -11.58 25.74 10.62
C PHE A 202 -10.17 26.29 10.34
N PRO A 203 -9.91 26.85 9.14
CA PRO A 203 -8.57 27.16 8.68
C PRO A 203 -7.88 28.20 9.57
N ARG A 204 -6.62 27.91 9.96
CA ARG A 204 -5.69 28.88 10.57
C ARG A 204 -4.40 28.88 9.79
N MET A 205 -3.84 30.06 9.52
CA MET A 205 -2.61 30.18 8.71
C MET A 205 -1.44 29.37 9.29
N GLN A 206 -1.37 29.22 10.61
CA GLN A 206 -0.32 28.46 11.28
C GLN A 206 -0.36 26.94 11.02
N TYR A 207 -1.52 26.37 10.68
CA TYR A 207 -1.66 24.93 10.42
C TYR A 207 -1.51 24.56 8.93
N ARG A 208 -1.45 25.55 8.05
CA ARG A 208 -1.33 25.32 6.61
C ARG A 208 -0.09 24.50 6.22
N PRO A 209 1.12 24.76 6.77
CA PRO A 209 2.28 23.94 6.44
C PRO A 209 2.16 22.47 6.85
N LEU A 210 1.47 22.20 7.97
CA LEU A 210 1.19 20.83 8.43
C LEU A 210 0.27 20.12 7.43
N LEU A 211 -0.79 20.78 6.99
CA LEU A 211 -1.72 20.23 5.99
C LEU A 211 -1.02 19.98 4.63
N GLU A 212 -0.20 20.92 4.16
CA GLU A 212 0.58 20.75 2.93
C GLU A 212 1.61 19.61 3.06
N ASN A 213 2.23 19.41 4.23
CA ASN A 213 3.12 18.28 4.48
C ASN A 213 2.38 16.94 4.44
N LEU A 214 1.22 16.84 5.09
CA LEU A 214 0.42 15.63 5.12
C LEU A 214 -0.15 15.30 3.73
N GLU A 215 -0.60 16.29 2.97
CA GLU A 215 -1.06 16.13 1.58
C GLU A 215 0.02 15.53 0.67
N ALA A 216 1.25 16.03 0.79
CA ALA A 216 2.38 15.58 0.00
C ALA A 216 2.82 14.14 0.31
N ARG A 217 2.45 13.62 1.49
CA ARG A 217 2.80 12.29 1.99
C ARG A 217 1.68 11.24 1.78
N GLN A 218 0.46 11.67 1.47
CA GLN A 218 -0.64 10.76 1.12
C GLN A 218 -0.33 9.99 -0.18
N THR A 219 -0.40 8.66 -0.12
CA THR A 219 -0.24 7.74 -1.26
C THR A 219 -1.52 6.92 -1.45
N GLY A 220 -1.79 6.38 -2.66
CA GLY A 220 -2.98 5.55 -2.93
C GLY A 220 -4.16 6.26 -3.61
N TRP A 221 -5.27 5.53 -3.81
CA TRP A 221 -6.53 6.05 -4.39
C TRP A 221 -7.48 6.50 -3.28
N GLY A 222 -7.86 7.78 -3.32
CA GLY A 222 -8.68 8.42 -2.28
C GLY A 222 -7.81 9.13 -1.25
N LYS A 223 -7.68 10.45 -1.40
CA LYS A 223 -7.05 11.29 -0.39
C LYS A 223 -8.11 11.76 0.60
N TYR A 224 -7.77 11.84 1.89
CA TYR A 224 -8.63 12.48 2.89
C TYR A 224 -8.86 13.95 2.52
N PHE A 225 -7.80 14.59 2.00
CA PHE A 225 -7.83 15.92 1.41
C PHE A 225 -6.64 16.09 0.47
N ASP A 226 -6.80 16.95 -0.53
CA ASP A 226 -5.78 17.27 -1.53
C ASP A 226 -5.41 18.76 -1.53
N GLN A 227 -4.45 19.13 -2.39
CA GLN A 227 -4.02 20.52 -2.53
C GLN A 227 -5.18 21.46 -2.88
N GLN A 228 -6.16 20.99 -3.66
CA GLN A 228 -7.35 21.76 -4.00
C GLN A 228 -8.23 22.02 -2.77
N SER A 229 -8.38 21.03 -1.89
CA SER A 229 -9.12 21.11 -0.63
C SER A 229 -8.47 22.12 0.32
N ILE A 230 -7.13 22.12 0.40
CA ILE A 230 -6.37 23.13 1.15
C ILE A 230 -6.61 24.52 0.56
N GLU A 231 -6.47 24.69 -0.75
CA GLU A 231 -6.68 25.98 -1.39
C GLU A 231 -8.10 26.52 -1.19
N GLN A 232 -9.11 25.64 -1.27
CA GLN A 232 -10.50 25.99 -1.02
C GLN A 232 -10.73 26.44 0.42
N ALA A 233 -10.24 25.68 1.41
CA ALA A 233 -10.38 26.03 2.82
C ALA A 233 -9.78 27.43 3.13
N TYR A 234 -8.62 27.74 2.54
CA TYR A 234 -7.95 29.03 2.76
C TYR A 234 -8.39 30.16 1.81
N SER A 235 -9.37 29.93 0.93
CA SER A 235 -9.90 30.93 0.00
C SER A 235 -10.82 31.97 0.64
N GLY A 236 -11.24 31.74 1.89
CA GLY A 236 -12.19 32.59 2.62
C GLY A 236 -13.66 32.29 2.29
N GLN A 237 -13.95 31.25 1.50
CA GLN A 237 -15.31 30.73 1.34
C GLN A 237 -15.65 29.80 2.52
N TYR A 238 -16.79 30.03 3.16
CA TYR A 238 -17.26 29.17 4.24
C TYR A 238 -17.79 27.85 3.66
N HIS A 239 -17.26 26.74 4.16
CA HIS A 239 -17.75 25.40 3.91
C HIS A 239 -18.26 24.83 5.22
N ALA A 240 -19.52 24.36 5.21
CA ALA A 240 -20.09 23.68 6.36
C ALA A 240 -19.36 22.36 6.60
N PRO A 241 -18.98 22.05 7.85
CA PRO A 241 -18.39 20.76 8.20
C PRO A 241 -19.30 19.59 7.81
N GLN A 242 -18.71 18.42 7.54
CA GLN A 242 -19.45 17.27 7.00
C GLN A 242 -20.60 16.80 7.92
N TRP A 243 -20.40 16.82 9.24
CA TRP A 243 -21.42 16.42 10.23
C TRP A 243 -22.70 17.26 10.18
N GLU A 244 -22.71 18.45 9.56
CA GLU A 244 -23.94 19.21 9.38
C GLU A 244 -24.95 18.52 8.45
N ARG A 245 -24.50 17.57 7.61
CA ARG A 245 -25.38 16.74 6.78
C ARG A 245 -26.07 15.62 7.58
N PHE A 246 -25.54 15.30 8.76
CA PHE A 246 -25.96 14.20 9.63
C PHE A 246 -26.63 14.76 10.90
N ASP A 247 -27.44 15.81 10.75
CA ASP A 247 -27.96 16.58 11.88
C ASP A 247 -29.13 15.92 12.63
N ASN A 248 -29.80 14.95 11.99
CA ASN A 248 -30.97 14.24 12.52
C ASN A 248 -30.84 12.70 12.34
N PRO A 249 -30.21 11.99 13.31
CA PRO A 249 -30.08 10.53 13.26
C PRO A 249 -31.44 9.81 13.34
N TRP A 250 -32.44 10.44 13.96
CA TRP A 250 -33.75 9.82 14.18
C TRP A 250 -34.65 9.81 12.94
N LYS A 251 -34.21 10.37 11.81
CA LYS A 251 -34.89 10.18 10.51
C LYS A 251 -35.01 8.68 10.16
N PHE A 252 -34.12 7.85 10.69
CA PHE A 252 -34.16 6.40 10.58
C PHE A 252 -35.52 5.77 10.94
N TYR A 253 -36.23 6.37 11.91
CA TYR A 253 -37.49 5.88 12.49
C TYR A 253 -38.75 6.50 11.88
N GLU A 254 -38.61 7.33 10.84
CA GLU A 254 -39.77 7.91 10.15
C GLU A 254 -40.45 6.84 9.28
N PRO A 255 -41.79 6.81 9.21
CA PRO A 255 -42.52 5.78 8.47
C PRO A 255 -42.06 5.61 7.03
N GLU A 256 -41.78 6.72 6.33
CA GLU A 256 -41.27 6.68 4.95
C GLU A 256 -39.88 6.05 4.88
N ALA A 257 -38.98 6.36 5.82
CA ALA A 257 -37.63 5.82 5.85
C ALA A 257 -37.61 4.31 6.17
N ILE A 258 -38.49 3.86 7.08
CA ILE A 258 -38.69 2.44 7.38
C ILE A 258 -39.24 1.73 6.13
N THR A 259 -40.26 2.31 5.48
CA THR A 259 -40.87 1.72 4.28
C THR A 259 -39.86 1.58 3.14
N GLU A 260 -39.08 2.62 2.85
CA GLU A 260 -38.03 2.59 1.82
C GLU A 260 -36.97 1.53 2.12
N ARG A 261 -36.55 1.41 3.38
CA ARG A 261 -35.56 0.40 3.82
C ARG A 261 -36.10 -1.02 3.69
N GLN A 262 -37.34 -1.26 4.13
CA GLN A 262 -38.01 -2.56 4.04
C GLN A 262 -38.26 -2.97 2.58
N GLN A 263 -38.63 -2.03 1.71
CA GLN A 263 -38.73 -2.30 0.27
C GLN A 263 -37.38 -2.72 -0.32
N ARG A 264 -36.31 -2.00 0.03
CA ARG A 264 -34.95 -2.36 -0.41
C ARG A 264 -34.57 -3.76 0.05
N TRP A 265 -34.82 -4.13 1.30
CA TRP A 265 -34.54 -5.48 1.81
C TRP A 265 -35.37 -6.54 1.10
N GLN A 266 -36.67 -6.33 0.90
CA GLN A 266 -37.50 -7.26 0.13
C GLN A 266 -37.00 -7.42 -1.31
N GLU A 267 -36.51 -6.34 -1.94
CA GLU A 267 -35.90 -6.43 -3.27
C GLU A 267 -34.57 -7.19 -3.27
N GLU A 268 -33.73 -6.99 -2.25
CA GLU A 268 -32.45 -7.68 -2.07
C GLU A 268 -32.66 -9.17 -1.76
N ASP A 269 -33.56 -9.50 -0.83
CA ASP A 269 -33.98 -10.85 -0.48
C ASP A 269 -34.68 -11.55 -1.64
N ALA A 270 -35.53 -10.86 -2.40
CA ALA A 270 -36.16 -11.46 -3.58
C ALA A 270 -35.12 -11.77 -4.66
N LYS A 271 -34.14 -10.88 -4.88
CA LYS A 271 -33.01 -11.14 -5.78
C LYS A 271 -32.18 -12.32 -5.28
N GLU A 272 -31.96 -12.44 -3.98
CA GLU A 272 -31.18 -13.53 -3.38
C GLU A 272 -31.95 -14.86 -3.37
N MET A 273 -33.22 -14.87 -2.98
CA MET A 273 -34.12 -16.02 -3.06
C MET A 273 -34.31 -16.49 -4.51
N GLN A 274 -34.37 -15.58 -5.48
CA GLN A 274 -34.38 -15.92 -6.91
C GLN A 274 -33.04 -16.54 -7.37
N ARG A 275 -31.90 -16.12 -6.79
CA ARG A 275 -30.60 -16.79 -7.00
C ARG A 275 -30.58 -18.20 -6.38
N VAL A 276 -31.16 -18.37 -5.19
CA VAL A 276 -31.20 -19.62 -4.40
C VAL A 276 -32.18 -20.66 -4.99
N LEU A 277 -33.45 -20.31 -5.18
CA LEU A 277 -34.51 -21.18 -5.73
C LEU A 277 -34.27 -21.64 -7.17
N GLY A 278 -33.39 -20.96 -7.91
CA GLY A 278 -32.98 -21.45 -9.23
C GLY A 278 -32.21 -22.78 -9.18
N ARG A 279 -31.66 -23.24 -8.04
CA ARG A 279 -31.00 -24.56 -7.92
C ARG A 279 -32.04 -25.71 -7.71
N ASN A 280 -32.78 -26.06 -8.78
CA ASN A 280 -33.57 -27.27 -9.10
C ASN A 280 -34.39 -28.04 -8.03
N GLU A 281 -35.72 -28.17 -8.24
CA GLU A 281 -36.46 -29.38 -8.71
C GLU A 281 -37.98 -29.07 -8.85
N ASP A 282 -38.61 -29.49 -9.96
CA ASP A 282 -40.05 -29.37 -10.33
C ASP A 282 -40.67 -27.98 -10.61
N TYR A 283 -40.37 -27.41 -11.78
CA TYR A 283 -41.34 -26.55 -12.49
C TYR A 283 -41.43 -26.95 -13.97
N SER A 284 -42.51 -27.62 -14.32
CA SER A 284 -42.86 -27.95 -15.71
C SER A 284 -43.40 -26.68 -16.40
N PRO A 285 -42.83 -26.22 -17.53
CA PRO A 285 -43.44 -25.14 -18.29
C PRO A 285 -44.77 -25.62 -18.89
N ASP A 286 -45.83 -24.85 -18.66
CA ASP A 286 -47.14 -25.03 -19.29
C ASP A 286 -47.01 -24.89 -20.82
N PRO A 287 -47.45 -25.86 -21.65
CA PRO A 287 -47.40 -25.76 -23.11
C PRO A 287 -48.37 -24.72 -23.72
N TYR A 288 -49.11 -23.95 -22.92
CA TYR A 288 -50.14 -23.01 -23.36
C TYR A 288 -49.95 -21.56 -22.89
N ASP A 289 -48.72 -21.07 -22.68
CA ASP A 289 -48.53 -19.62 -22.46
C ASP A 289 -48.77 -18.82 -23.78
N PRO A 290 -49.86 -18.02 -23.89
CA PRO A 290 -50.32 -17.42 -25.14
C PRO A 290 -49.79 -15.99 -25.41
N TYR A 291 -48.72 -15.52 -24.77
CA TYR A 291 -48.25 -14.12 -24.91
C TYR A 291 -47.03 -13.93 -25.84
N TYR A 292 -47.06 -14.57 -27.02
CA TYR A 292 -46.44 -13.98 -28.21
C TYR A 292 -47.50 -13.11 -28.89
N ASP A 293 -47.35 -11.77 -28.86
CA ASP A 293 -48.15 -10.89 -29.70
C ASP A 293 -47.34 -9.74 -30.34
N ASP A 294 -47.66 -9.51 -31.61
CA ASP A 294 -47.04 -8.59 -32.56
C ASP A 294 -47.62 -7.15 -32.45
N GLU A 295 -47.03 -6.28 -31.61
CA GLU A 295 -47.38 -4.83 -31.58
C GLU A 295 -46.16 -3.90 -31.84
N PRO A 296 -46.37 -2.71 -32.46
CA PRO A 296 -45.29 -1.82 -32.89
C PRO A 296 -44.49 -1.23 -31.72
N TYR A 297 -43.16 -1.30 -31.83
CA TYR A 297 -42.17 -0.86 -30.84
C TYR A 297 -42.41 0.57 -30.30
N VAL A 298 -42.85 0.65 -29.04
CA VAL A 298 -42.84 1.86 -28.21
C VAL A 298 -41.56 1.85 -27.38
N ARG A 299 -40.80 2.96 -27.38
CA ARG A 299 -39.55 3.04 -26.59
C ARG A 299 -39.87 2.88 -25.10
N PRO A 300 -39.14 2.03 -24.36
CA PRO A 300 -39.44 1.74 -22.95
C PRO A 300 -39.14 2.91 -22.01
N GLU A 301 -38.35 3.90 -22.45
CA GLU A 301 -37.92 5.02 -21.61
C GLU A 301 -38.44 6.38 -22.13
N PRO A 302 -38.87 7.29 -21.23
CA PRO A 302 -39.27 8.64 -21.61
C PRO A 302 -38.10 9.43 -22.20
N LYS A 303 -38.39 10.30 -23.18
CA LYS A 303 -37.38 11.17 -23.80
C LYS A 303 -36.81 12.13 -22.73
N ILE A 304 -35.56 11.89 -22.31
CA ILE A 304 -34.87 12.66 -21.25
C ILE A 304 -34.99 14.16 -21.47
N GLY A 305 -35.48 14.85 -20.44
CA GLY A 305 -35.68 16.29 -20.45
C GLY A 305 -34.34 17.04 -20.50
N ARG A 306 -34.24 18.09 -21.30
CA ARG A 306 -33.02 18.92 -21.48
C ARG A 306 -32.38 19.39 -20.16
N ASN A 307 -33.15 19.51 -19.08
CA ASN A 307 -32.73 20.02 -17.77
C ASN A 307 -32.62 18.93 -16.68
N GLU A 308 -32.92 17.67 -16.97
CA GLU A 308 -32.82 16.55 -16.03
C GLU A 308 -31.36 16.12 -15.81
N PRO A 309 -31.03 15.44 -14.70
CA PRO A 309 -29.70 14.88 -14.49
C PRO A 309 -29.28 14.01 -15.69
N CYS A 310 -28.08 14.18 -16.23
CA CYS A 310 -27.67 13.31 -17.35
C CYS A 310 -27.48 11.87 -16.85
N PRO A 311 -27.98 10.86 -17.57
CA PRO A 311 -27.71 9.45 -17.29
C PRO A 311 -26.22 9.06 -17.34
N CYS A 312 -25.32 9.96 -17.80
CA CYS A 312 -23.85 9.81 -17.68
C CYS A 312 -23.35 9.78 -16.21
N GLY A 313 -24.22 10.03 -15.22
CA GLY A 313 -23.85 10.02 -13.81
C GLY A 313 -23.08 11.26 -13.35
N SER A 314 -22.84 12.25 -14.21
CA SER A 314 -22.05 13.46 -13.87
C SER A 314 -22.68 14.42 -12.86
N GLY A 315 -23.92 14.17 -12.43
CA GLY A 315 -24.72 15.10 -11.62
C GLY A 315 -25.14 16.41 -12.31
N LYS A 316 -24.70 16.65 -13.56
CA LYS A 316 -25.03 17.86 -14.34
C LYS A 316 -26.30 17.67 -15.17
N LYS A 317 -27.03 18.77 -15.42
CA LYS A 317 -28.20 18.77 -16.33
C LYS A 317 -27.83 18.24 -17.73
N TYR A 318 -28.69 17.46 -18.37
CA TYR A 318 -28.47 16.78 -19.66
C TYR A 318 -27.91 17.71 -20.74
N LYS A 319 -28.45 18.94 -20.84
CA LYS A 319 -27.95 19.98 -21.77
C LYS A 319 -26.51 20.46 -21.54
N LYS A 320 -25.93 20.17 -20.37
CA LYS A 320 -24.59 20.58 -19.95
C LYS A 320 -23.59 19.41 -19.82
N CYS A 321 -24.05 18.13 -19.83
CA CYS A 321 -23.22 16.92 -19.98
C CYS A 321 -23.33 16.43 -21.45
N CYS A 322 -24.20 15.46 -21.67
CA CYS A 322 -24.23 14.58 -22.84
C CYS A 322 -24.84 15.20 -24.11
N MET A 323 -25.54 16.34 -23.98
CA MET A 323 -26.15 17.03 -25.12
C MET A 323 -25.22 18.08 -25.76
N LYS A 324 -23.97 18.21 -25.28
CA LYS A 324 -22.98 19.10 -25.91
C LYS A 324 -22.31 18.37 -27.08
N PRO A 325 -22.22 18.96 -28.29
CA PRO A 325 -21.74 18.23 -29.47
C PRO A 325 -20.21 18.08 -29.59
N GLU A 326 -19.40 18.30 -28.53
CA GLU A 326 -17.98 18.61 -28.74
C GLU A 326 -16.93 17.78 -27.98
N GLN A 327 -17.29 16.77 -27.19
CA GLN A 327 -16.30 15.78 -26.72
C GLN A 327 -16.92 14.38 -26.71
N VAL A 328 -16.65 13.61 -27.77
CA VAL A 328 -16.93 12.18 -27.85
C VAL A 328 -16.06 11.50 -26.78
N GLN A 329 -16.67 11.02 -25.70
CA GLN A 329 -15.96 10.13 -24.78
C GLN A 329 -15.67 8.80 -25.50
N PRO A 330 -14.46 8.23 -25.40
CA PRO A 330 -14.14 6.96 -26.03
C PRO A 330 -15.08 5.86 -25.53
N VAL A 331 -15.56 5.01 -26.43
CA VAL A 331 -16.48 3.89 -26.13
C VAL A 331 -15.86 2.94 -25.10
N ASP A 332 -14.53 2.80 -25.10
CA ASP A 332 -13.79 1.90 -24.22
C ASP A 332 -13.84 2.33 -22.73
N ASP A 333 -13.87 3.63 -22.41
CA ASP A 333 -14.00 4.11 -21.02
C ASP A 333 -15.38 3.77 -20.43
N LEU A 334 -16.44 3.81 -21.25
CA LEU A 334 -17.77 3.40 -20.81
C LEU A 334 -17.85 1.88 -20.57
N LEU A 335 -17.20 1.09 -21.42
CA LEU A 335 -17.13 -0.37 -21.27
C LEU A 335 -16.33 -0.76 -20.01
N TRP A 336 -15.18 -0.12 -19.79
CA TRP A 336 -14.33 -0.31 -18.61
C TRP A 336 -15.10 -0.08 -17.31
N ARG A 337 -15.81 1.05 -17.19
CA ARG A 337 -16.60 1.38 -16.00
C ARG A 337 -17.74 0.41 -15.77
N ARG A 338 -18.40 -0.05 -16.84
CA ARG A 338 -19.48 -1.04 -16.74
C ARG A 338 -18.96 -2.37 -16.21
N ILE A 339 -17.82 -2.84 -16.74
CA ILE A 339 -17.17 -4.07 -16.26
C ILE A 339 -16.78 -3.91 -14.79
N ARG A 340 -16.10 -2.83 -14.41
CA ARG A 340 -15.72 -2.58 -13.00
C ARG A 340 -16.91 -2.65 -12.04
N ARG A 341 -18.06 -2.07 -12.41
CA ARG A 341 -19.30 -2.18 -11.61
C ARG A 341 -19.83 -3.61 -11.53
N LEU A 342 -19.73 -4.41 -12.60
CA LEU A 342 -20.16 -5.82 -12.58
C LEU A 342 -19.25 -6.70 -11.73
N LEU A 343 -17.99 -6.29 -11.50
CA LEU A 343 -17.05 -7.00 -10.63
C LEU A 343 -17.28 -6.71 -9.14
N GLU A 344 -17.99 -5.63 -8.80
CA GLU A 344 -18.34 -5.32 -7.41
C GLU A 344 -19.11 -6.50 -6.79
N GLY A 345 -18.54 -7.10 -5.73
CA GLY A 345 -19.14 -8.27 -5.06
C GLY A 345 -18.94 -9.62 -5.76
N LEU A 346 -18.16 -9.71 -6.84
CA LEU A 346 -17.84 -10.99 -7.47
C LEU A 346 -16.88 -11.84 -6.63
N THR A 347 -15.86 -11.23 -6.02
CA THR A 347 -14.83 -11.92 -5.23
C THR A 347 -15.42 -12.75 -4.09
N PRO A 348 -16.31 -12.22 -3.21
CA PRO A 348 -16.94 -13.04 -2.18
C PRO A 348 -17.76 -14.21 -2.75
N GLN A 349 -18.43 -14.02 -3.90
CA GLN A 349 -19.20 -15.08 -4.56
C GLN A 349 -18.31 -16.20 -5.12
N LEU A 350 -17.12 -15.87 -5.62
CA LEU A 350 -16.13 -16.84 -6.06
C LEU A 350 -15.54 -17.59 -4.87
N LEU A 351 -15.21 -16.91 -3.77
CA LEU A 351 -14.70 -17.53 -2.55
C LEU A 351 -15.71 -18.48 -1.90
N ASP A 352 -16.98 -18.08 -1.76
CA ASP A 352 -18.05 -18.97 -1.30
C ASP A 352 -18.19 -20.19 -2.23
N PHE A 353 -18.15 -19.97 -3.53
CA PHE A 353 -18.21 -21.07 -4.48
C PHE A 353 -17.00 -21.99 -4.38
N ALA A 354 -15.80 -21.48 -4.13
CA ALA A 354 -14.59 -22.27 -3.92
C ALA A 354 -14.72 -23.16 -2.69
N GLY A 355 -15.19 -22.61 -1.57
CA GLY A 355 -15.46 -23.36 -0.35
C GLY A 355 -16.48 -24.49 -0.57
N GLN A 356 -17.52 -24.25 -1.37
CA GLN A 356 -18.52 -25.27 -1.73
C GLN A 356 -18.00 -26.30 -2.75
N HIS A 357 -17.19 -25.86 -3.72
CA HIS A 357 -16.76 -26.68 -4.85
C HIS A 357 -15.53 -27.51 -4.49
N PHE A 358 -14.43 -26.86 -4.11
CA PHE A 358 -13.18 -27.50 -3.73
C PHE A 358 -13.13 -27.87 -2.25
N GLY A 359 -13.70 -27.07 -1.35
CA GLY A 359 -13.63 -27.30 0.10
C GLY A 359 -13.00 -26.12 0.84
N ARG A 360 -13.11 -26.09 2.17
CA ARG A 360 -12.70 -24.95 3.00
C ARG A 360 -11.18 -24.68 2.98
N GLU A 361 -10.38 -25.74 2.84
CA GLU A 361 -8.91 -25.64 2.84
C GLU A 361 -8.32 -25.28 1.46
N ALA A 362 -9.14 -25.25 0.40
CA ALA A 362 -8.64 -25.08 -0.97
C ALA A 362 -7.90 -23.76 -1.20
N LEU A 363 -8.29 -22.69 -0.49
CA LEU A 363 -7.60 -21.40 -0.56
C LEU A 363 -6.19 -21.49 0.04
N LEU A 364 -6.02 -22.20 1.15
CA LEU A 364 -4.73 -22.38 1.82
C LEU A 364 -3.82 -23.31 1.02
N GLU A 365 -4.38 -24.38 0.45
CA GLU A 365 -3.66 -25.27 -0.46
C GLU A 365 -3.17 -24.53 -1.71
N ALA A 366 -4.04 -23.72 -2.32
CA ALA A 366 -3.64 -22.88 -3.45
C ALA A 366 -2.56 -21.86 -3.06
N TRP A 367 -2.59 -21.33 -1.84
CA TRP A 367 -1.54 -20.43 -1.36
C TRP A 367 -0.19 -21.14 -1.22
N GLU A 368 -0.18 -22.37 -0.71
CA GLU A 368 1.03 -23.19 -0.64
C GLU A 368 1.61 -23.47 -2.04
N ASP A 369 0.76 -23.76 -3.04
CA ASP A 369 1.19 -23.93 -4.43
C ASP A 369 1.68 -22.63 -5.09
N PHE A 370 1.11 -21.49 -4.69
CA PHE A 370 1.45 -20.18 -5.23
C PHE A 370 2.81 -19.69 -4.73
N MET A 371 3.16 -20.00 -3.47
CA MET A 371 4.37 -19.51 -2.83
C MET A 371 5.57 -20.44 -3.08
N PRO A 372 6.75 -19.90 -3.45
CA PRO A 372 7.91 -20.74 -3.75
C PRO A 372 8.62 -21.30 -2.50
N TRP A 373 8.32 -20.77 -1.31
CA TRP A 373 8.95 -21.16 -0.04
C TRP A 373 7.96 -21.94 0.84
N GLU A 374 8.32 -23.16 1.25
CA GLU A 374 7.52 -23.92 2.20
C GLU A 374 7.35 -23.14 3.53
N GLY A 375 6.09 -22.97 3.95
CA GLY A 375 5.74 -22.50 5.30
C GLY A 375 5.47 -21.01 5.47
N GLU A 376 5.37 -20.22 4.39
CA GLU A 376 4.86 -18.84 4.48
C GLU A 376 3.33 -18.84 4.63
N PRO A 377 2.76 -18.43 5.79
CA PRO A 377 1.34 -18.52 6.02
C PRO A 377 0.57 -17.51 5.16
N PHE A 378 -0.62 -17.87 4.72
CA PHE A 378 -1.53 -16.92 4.09
C PHE A 378 -1.96 -15.87 5.11
N THR A 379 -1.74 -14.60 4.78
CA THR A 379 -2.22 -13.45 5.55
C THR A 379 -2.95 -12.48 4.63
N ALA A 380 -3.98 -11.81 5.16
CA ALA A 380 -4.80 -10.89 4.38
C ALA A 380 -4.03 -9.64 3.89
N ASP A 381 -2.91 -9.32 4.54
CA ASP A 381 -2.03 -8.18 4.26
C ASP A 381 -0.86 -8.52 3.33
N THR A 382 -0.79 -9.76 2.80
CA THR A 382 0.29 -10.15 1.89
C THR A 382 0.39 -9.21 0.67
N PRO A 383 1.60 -8.78 0.28
CA PRO A 383 1.78 -7.91 -0.89
C PRO A 383 1.34 -8.60 -2.19
N HIS A 384 1.24 -9.93 -2.21
CA HIS A 384 0.92 -10.71 -3.39
C HIS A 384 -0.59 -10.89 -3.64
N MET A 385 -1.44 -10.35 -2.75
CA MET A 385 -2.90 -10.54 -2.79
C MET A 385 -3.53 -10.22 -4.17
N GLN A 386 -3.04 -9.17 -4.83
CA GLN A 386 -3.56 -8.69 -6.13
C GLN A 386 -3.30 -9.64 -7.31
N ILE A 387 -2.35 -10.57 -7.17
CA ILE A 387 -2.08 -11.62 -8.17
C ILE A 387 -2.64 -12.94 -7.70
N PHE A 388 -2.45 -13.26 -6.41
CA PHE A 388 -2.87 -14.54 -5.84
C PHE A 388 -4.36 -14.82 -6.06
N MET A 389 -5.23 -13.85 -5.75
CA MET A 389 -6.68 -14.06 -5.87
C MET A 389 -7.12 -14.36 -7.32
N PRO A 390 -6.75 -13.56 -8.34
CA PRO A 390 -7.05 -13.90 -9.74
C PRO A 390 -6.41 -15.22 -10.21
N TRP A 391 -5.18 -15.54 -9.76
CA TRP A 391 -4.55 -16.82 -10.08
C TRP A 391 -5.34 -18.00 -9.49
N PHE A 392 -5.71 -17.93 -8.21
CA PHE A 392 -6.55 -18.92 -7.55
C PHE A 392 -7.91 -19.09 -8.26
N PHE A 393 -8.51 -18.00 -8.74
CA PHE A 393 -9.79 -18.05 -9.43
C PHE A 393 -9.71 -18.60 -10.85
N TYR A 394 -8.69 -18.26 -11.62
CA TYR A 394 -8.72 -18.45 -13.08
C TYR A 394 -7.65 -19.39 -13.63
N ASP A 395 -6.62 -19.71 -12.85
CA ASP A 395 -5.46 -20.49 -13.28
C ASP A 395 -5.24 -21.74 -12.42
N TRP A 396 -5.45 -21.67 -11.10
CA TRP A 396 -5.24 -22.80 -10.20
C TRP A 396 -6.31 -23.89 -10.33
N ALA A 397 -5.87 -25.13 -10.22
CA ALA A 397 -6.72 -26.31 -10.04
C ALA A 397 -6.03 -27.33 -9.13
N PRO A 398 -6.74 -27.95 -8.17
CA PRO A 398 -6.15 -28.87 -7.20
C PRO A 398 -5.58 -30.13 -7.88
N PHE A 399 -4.38 -30.54 -7.48
CA PHE A 399 -3.74 -31.74 -8.01
C PHE A 399 -4.33 -33.01 -7.38
N PRO A 400 -4.90 -33.96 -8.16
CA PRO A 400 -5.64 -35.09 -7.60
C PRO A 400 -4.87 -36.03 -6.67
N GLY A 401 -3.53 -36.00 -6.70
CA GLY A 401 -2.67 -36.87 -5.89
C GLY A 401 -2.37 -36.34 -4.49
N GLU A 402 -2.45 -35.03 -4.28
CA GLU A 402 -1.91 -34.34 -3.09
C GLU A 402 -2.83 -33.19 -2.66
N THR A 403 -4.14 -33.45 -2.58
CA THR A 403 -5.15 -32.42 -2.32
C THR A 403 -6.14 -32.83 -1.23
N SER A 404 -6.55 -31.84 -0.44
CA SER A 404 -7.67 -31.93 0.50
C SER A 404 -9.04 -31.67 -0.18
N ALA A 405 -9.02 -31.27 -1.45
CA ALA A 405 -10.21 -30.86 -2.17
C ALA A 405 -11.21 -32.01 -2.41
N ASN A 406 -12.47 -31.63 -2.55
CA ASN A 406 -13.58 -32.54 -2.84
C ASN A 406 -13.29 -33.34 -4.10
N ARG A 407 -13.33 -34.68 -3.99
CA ARG A 407 -13.07 -35.59 -5.12
C ARG A 407 -13.90 -35.31 -6.39
N ALA A 408 -15.12 -34.81 -6.22
CA ALA A 408 -16.01 -34.48 -7.33
C ALA A 408 -15.58 -33.23 -8.11
N ALA A 409 -14.70 -32.40 -7.54
CA ALA A 409 -14.14 -31.19 -8.15
C ALA A 409 -12.74 -31.43 -8.77
N LEU A 410 -12.20 -32.66 -8.67
CA LEU A 410 -10.91 -33.05 -9.26
C LEU A 410 -11.07 -33.41 -10.75
N ASP A 411 -11.61 -32.48 -11.53
CA ASP A 411 -11.86 -32.64 -12.96
C ASP A 411 -10.91 -31.82 -13.86
N GLY A 412 -9.90 -31.18 -13.24
CA GLY A 412 -8.88 -30.39 -13.91
C GLY A 412 -9.35 -29.00 -14.36
N ARG A 413 -10.57 -28.58 -14.01
CA ARG A 413 -11.06 -27.22 -14.30
C ARG A 413 -10.68 -26.25 -13.20
N THR A 414 -10.39 -25.01 -13.59
CA THR A 414 -10.20 -23.90 -12.66
C THR A 414 -11.53 -23.45 -12.05
N LEU A 415 -11.47 -22.73 -10.92
CA LEU A 415 -12.65 -22.24 -10.23
C LEU A 415 -13.58 -21.43 -11.15
N GLY A 416 -13.01 -20.50 -11.92
CA GLY A 416 -13.74 -19.61 -12.82
C GLY A 416 -14.48 -20.39 -13.90
N ARG A 417 -13.87 -21.45 -14.45
CA ARG A 417 -14.52 -22.32 -15.43
C ARG A 417 -15.68 -23.10 -14.80
N ALA A 418 -15.45 -23.70 -13.63
CA ALA A 418 -16.49 -24.42 -12.89
C ALA A 418 -17.66 -23.49 -12.49
N PHE A 419 -17.35 -22.25 -12.10
CA PHE A 419 -18.33 -21.22 -11.76
C PHE A 419 -19.16 -20.83 -12.98
N LEU A 420 -18.54 -20.59 -14.13
CA LEU A 420 -19.25 -20.27 -15.38
C LEU A 420 -20.15 -21.41 -15.84
N ASP A 421 -19.67 -22.65 -15.79
CA ASP A 421 -20.46 -23.82 -16.18
C ASP A 421 -21.72 -23.97 -15.30
N LYS A 422 -21.62 -23.66 -14.00
CA LYS A 422 -22.71 -23.84 -13.02
C LYS A 422 -23.64 -22.62 -12.89
N LYS A 423 -23.08 -21.41 -12.88
CA LYS A 423 -23.80 -20.15 -12.60
C LYS A 423 -23.86 -19.19 -13.80
N GLY A 424 -23.07 -19.38 -14.85
CA GLY A 424 -22.90 -18.43 -15.95
C GLY A 424 -24.20 -18.02 -16.66
N LYS A 425 -25.17 -18.94 -16.80
CA LYS A 425 -26.48 -18.63 -17.41
C LYS A 425 -27.31 -17.58 -16.66
N ARG A 426 -26.98 -17.28 -15.40
CA ARG A 426 -27.68 -16.29 -14.55
C ARG A 426 -26.94 -14.97 -14.42
N LEU A 427 -25.72 -14.87 -14.94
CA LEU A 427 -24.89 -13.68 -14.84
C LEU A 427 -25.17 -12.72 -16.00
N ASP A 428 -24.80 -11.45 -15.85
CA ASP A 428 -24.81 -10.50 -16.98
C ASP A 428 -23.92 -11.06 -18.11
N PRO A 429 -24.37 -11.10 -19.38
CA PRO A 429 -23.58 -11.64 -20.48
C PRO A 429 -22.21 -10.99 -20.66
N LEU A 430 -22.06 -9.71 -20.31
CA LEU A 430 -20.77 -9.02 -20.32
C LEU A 430 -19.83 -9.56 -19.24
N LEU A 431 -20.37 -9.87 -18.06
CA LEU A 431 -19.60 -10.50 -16.97
C LEU A 431 -19.20 -11.93 -17.32
N VAL A 432 -20.07 -12.71 -17.95
CA VAL A 432 -19.74 -14.06 -18.45
C VAL A 432 -18.56 -13.97 -19.41
N ARG A 433 -18.66 -13.10 -20.42
CA ARG A 433 -17.58 -12.89 -21.39
C ARG A 433 -16.29 -12.43 -20.73
N TYR A 434 -16.38 -11.52 -19.75
CA TYR A 434 -15.22 -11.06 -18.98
C TYR A 434 -14.50 -12.24 -18.32
N MET A 435 -15.22 -13.04 -17.53
CA MET A 435 -14.67 -14.18 -16.82
C MET A 435 -14.13 -15.26 -17.77
N GLU A 436 -14.78 -15.46 -18.92
CA GLU A 436 -14.25 -16.34 -19.98
C GLU A 436 -12.89 -15.85 -20.48
N GLN A 437 -12.71 -14.55 -20.67
CA GLN A 437 -11.41 -13.97 -21.04
C GLN A 437 -10.38 -14.10 -19.91
N CYS A 438 -10.79 -13.95 -18.63
CA CYS A 438 -9.88 -14.22 -17.50
C CYS A 438 -9.40 -15.67 -17.48
N CYS A 439 -10.25 -16.64 -17.81
CA CYS A 439 -9.87 -18.05 -17.89
C CYS A 439 -8.92 -18.36 -19.06
N ILE A 440 -8.91 -17.53 -20.10
CA ILE A 440 -8.09 -17.73 -21.31
C ILE A 440 -6.75 -17.00 -21.21
N ALA A 441 -6.75 -15.79 -20.64
CA ALA A 441 -5.56 -14.95 -20.56
C ALA A 441 -4.52 -15.54 -19.58
N PRO A 442 -3.26 -15.75 -19.98
CA PRO A 442 -2.21 -16.16 -19.05
C PRO A 442 -1.75 -14.95 -18.21
N PHE A 443 -1.09 -15.25 -17.08
CA PHE A 443 -0.18 -14.27 -16.50
C PHE A 443 1.07 -14.15 -17.38
N SER A 444 1.55 -12.93 -17.58
CA SER A 444 2.74 -12.69 -18.39
C SER A 444 3.50 -11.44 -17.95
N PHE A 445 4.74 -11.34 -18.41
CA PHE A 445 5.58 -10.17 -18.23
C PHE A 445 5.42 -9.23 -19.42
N HIS A 446 5.23 -7.94 -19.15
CA HIS A 446 4.91 -6.95 -20.17
C HIS A 446 5.87 -5.76 -20.10
N ASP A 447 6.51 -5.42 -21.20
CA ASP A 447 7.19 -4.14 -21.33
C ASP A 447 6.17 -3.00 -21.39
N VAL A 448 6.36 -1.98 -20.56
CA VAL A 448 5.64 -0.71 -20.68
C VAL A 448 6.31 0.10 -21.79
N LEU A 449 5.73 0.13 -22.98
CA LEU A 449 6.29 0.86 -24.13
C LEU A 449 6.03 2.37 -24.03
N SER A 450 4.82 2.75 -23.63
CA SER A 450 4.43 4.15 -23.46
C SER A 450 3.32 4.28 -22.43
N VAL A 451 3.23 5.44 -21.78
CA VAL A 451 2.28 5.70 -20.71
C VAL A 451 1.47 6.97 -21.02
N ARG A 452 0.16 6.89 -20.82
CA ARG A 452 -0.78 8.01 -20.84
C ARG A 452 -1.33 8.17 -19.41
N PRO A 453 -0.72 9.03 -18.58
CA PRO A 453 -1.04 9.10 -17.16
C PRO A 453 -2.52 9.40 -16.90
N GLY A 454 -3.19 8.50 -16.18
CA GLY A 454 -4.61 8.62 -15.87
C GLY A 454 -5.54 7.97 -16.89
N ASP A 455 -5.03 7.45 -18.00
CA ASP A 455 -5.81 6.83 -19.08
C ASP A 455 -5.39 5.37 -19.34
N GLY A 456 -4.09 5.09 -19.39
CA GLY A 456 -3.60 3.75 -19.72
C GLY A 456 -2.14 3.71 -20.19
N PHE A 457 -1.74 2.60 -20.77
CA PHE A 457 -0.39 2.41 -21.34
C PHE A 457 -0.42 1.41 -22.49
N VAL A 458 0.59 1.49 -23.34
CA VAL A 458 0.84 0.46 -24.35
C VAL A 458 1.79 -0.57 -23.75
N LEU A 459 1.32 -1.81 -23.65
CA LEU A 459 2.11 -2.95 -23.20
C LEU A 459 2.57 -3.77 -24.39
N ARG A 460 3.75 -4.40 -24.26
CA ARG A 460 4.16 -5.52 -25.11
C ARG A 460 4.39 -6.73 -24.23
N ASP A 461 3.64 -7.80 -24.46
CA ASP A 461 3.90 -9.09 -23.83
C ASP A 461 5.31 -9.54 -24.25
N ILE A 462 6.18 -9.73 -23.27
CA ILE A 462 7.57 -10.10 -23.48
C ILE A 462 7.59 -11.50 -24.10
N MET A 463 6.83 -12.47 -23.62
CA MET A 463 6.89 -13.83 -24.17
C MET A 463 6.46 -13.88 -25.65
N THR A 464 5.30 -13.33 -25.99
CA THR A 464 4.69 -13.47 -27.32
C THR A 464 5.08 -12.34 -28.29
N GLY A 465 5.56 -11.21 -27.79
CA GLY A 465 5.79 -9.98 -28.55
C GLY A 465 4.52 -9.20 -28.90
N GLU A 466 3.35 -9.62 -28.40
CA GLU A 466 2.08 -8.97 -28.72
C GLU A 466 1.95 -7.59 -28.05
N GLU A 467 1.61 -6.57 -28.85
CA GLU A 467 1.37 -5.22 -28.35
C GLU A 467 -0.11 -4.94 -28.13
N MET A 468 -0.43 -4.28 -27.02
CA MET A 468 -1.80 -4.00 -26.58
C MET A 468 -1.90 -2.60 -26.00
N ASP A 469 -2.96 -1.87 -26.39
CA ASP A 469 -3.31 -0.62 -25.73
C ASP A 469 -4.26 -0.90 -24.56
N VAL A 470 -3.76 -0.75 -23.33
CA VAL A 470 -4.45 -1.17 -22.11
C VAL A 470 -5.04 0.05 -21.42
N THR A 471 -6.35 -0.02 -21.14
CA THR A 471 -7.06 0.98 -20.34
C THR A 471 -6.82 0.71 -18.85
N GLU A 472 -6.11 1.63 -18.21
CA GLU A 472 -5.75 1.54 -16.79
C GLU A 472 -5.50 2.95 -16.22
N HIS A 473 -6.40 3.41 -15.35
CA HIS A 473 -6.39 4.79 -14.87
C HIS A 473 -5.49 5.02 -13.64
N ALA A 474 -5.34 4.01 -12.79
CA ALA A 474 -4.58 4.10 -11.54
C ALA A 474 -3.10 3.84 -11.79
N GLY A 475 -2.80 2.67 -12.36
CA GLY A 475 -1.43 2.20 -12.58
C GLY A 475 -0.64 3.11 -13.52
N SER A 476 -1.29 3.67 -14.54
CA SER A 476 -0.65 4.56 -15.52
C SER A 476 -0.13 5.88 -14.94
N ARG A 477 -0.53 6.28 -13.74
CA ARG A 477 -0.01 7.50 -13.10
C ARG A 477 1.40 7.33 -12.54
N HIS A 478 1.80 6.10 -12.26
CA HIS A 478 3.06 5.78 -11.60
C HIS A 478 4.02 4.97 -12.50
N ALA A 479 3.49 4.30 -13.53
CA ALA A 479 4.29 3.57 -14.50
C ALA A 479 5.16 4.50 -15.36
N GLN A 480 6.33 3.99 -15.75
CA GLN A 480 7.25 4.64 -16.68
C GLN A 480 7.59 3.71 -17.84
N ALA A 481 7.80 4.30 -19.01
CA ALA A 481 8.25 3.54 -20.17
C ALA A 481 9.60 2.84 -19.88
N GLY A 482 9.71 1.60 -20.32
CA GLY A 482 10.86 0.72 -20.09
C GLY A 482 10.78 -0.13 -18.82
N GLN A 483 9.82 0.11 -17.92
CA GLN A 483 9.55 -0.80 -16.82
C GLN A 483 8.83 -2.06 -17.31
N ILE A 484 8.91 -3.12 -16.51
CA ILE A 484 8.25 -4.40 -16.78
C ILE A 484 7.11 -4.58 -15.77
N LEU A 485 5.99 -5.10 -16.26
CA LEU A 485 4.79 -5.38 -15.48
C LEU A 485 4.48 -6.88 -15.55
N PHE A 486 4.45 -7.57 -14.41
CA PHE A 486 3.86 -8.90 -14.32
C PHE A 486 2.36 -8.77 -14.08
N ALA A 487 1.54 -9.23 -15.01
CA ALA A 487 0.11 -8.96 -15.02
C ALA A 487 -0.69 -9.98 -15.85
N LYS A 488 -1.99 -10.02 -15.59
CA LYS A 488 -2.98 -10.70 -16.42
C LYS A 488 -3.77 -9.65 -17.21
N VAL A 489 -3.55 -9.59 -18.52
CA VAL A 489 -4.22 -8.62 -19.41
C VAL A 489 -5.37 -9.32 -20.14
N VAL A 490 -6.58 -8.82 -19.96
CA VAL A 490 -7.79 -9.38 -20.58
C VAL A 490 -8.29 -8.50 -21.72
N LYS A 491 -8.66 -9.12 -22.84
CA LYS A 491 -9.19 -8.44 -24.03
C LYS A 491 -10.67 -8.70 -24.20
N ILE A 492 -11.48 -7.65 -24.17
CA ILE A 492 -12.93 -7.73 -24.27
C ILE A 492 -13.41 -6.72 -25.30
N ASP A 493 -13.98 -7.23 -26.40
CA ASP A 493 -14.36 -6.42 -27.56
C ASP A 493 -13.19 -5.59 -28.11
N SER A 494 -13.29 -4.26 -28.08
CA SER A 494 -12.25 -3.33 -28.54
C SER A 494 -11.25 -2.93 -27.45
N MET A 495 -11.44 -3.39 -26.21
CA MET A 495 -10.70 -2.90 -25.04
C MET A 495 -9.80 -3.99 -24.45
N ALA A 496 -8.58 -3.61 -24.06
CA ALA A 496 -7.75 -4.41 -23.16
C ALA A 496 -7.68 -3.74 -21.79
N MET A 497 -7.70 -4.52 -20.71
CA MET A 497 -7.57 -4.02 -19.33
C MET A 497 -6.81 -5.00 -18.45
N LEU A 498 -6.35 -4.53 -17.29
CA LEU A 498 -5.74 -5.38 -16.27
C LEU A 498 -6.81 -6.08 -15.43
N GLU A 499 -6.79 -7.41 -15.42
CA GLU A 499 -7.48 -8.22 -14.40
C GLU A 499 -6.64 -8.25 -13.13
N ALA A 500 -5.34 -8.52 -13.27
CA ALA A 500 -4.41 -8.67 -12.17
C ALA A 500 -3.08 -8.00 -12.50
N CYS A 501 -2.38 -7.53 -11.47
CA CYS A 501 -1.13 -6.79 -11.62
C CYS A 501 -0.26 -6.99 -10.38
N ALA A 502 1.04 -7.13 -10.59
CA ALA A 502 2.01 -7.14 -9.49
C ALA A 502 1.98 -5.82 -8.71
N PRO A 503 2.25 -5.87 -7.40
CA PRO A 503 2.27 -4.68 -6.54
C PRO A 503 3.46 -3.76 -6.86
N VAL A 504 4.47 -4.26 -7.58
CA VAL A 504 5.68 -3.51 -7.92
C VAL A 504 5.99 -3.59 -9.41
N LEU A 505 6.47 -2.48 -9.96
CA LEU A 505 6.95 -2.38 -11.34
C LEU A 505 8.42 -2.80 -11.39
N PHE A 506 8.72 -3.74 -12.27
CA PHE A 506 10.05 -4.34 -12.35
C PHE A 506 10.99 -3.45 -13.18
N PRO A 507 12.28 -3.36 -12.80
CA PRO A 507 13.27 -2.61 -13.57
C PRO A 507 13.55 -3.30 -14.91
N PRO A 508 14.05 -2.56 -15.93
CA PRO A 508 14.35 -3.13 -17.25
C PRO A 508 15.27 -4.37 -17.20
N LEU A 509 16.21 -4.40 -16.25
CA LEU A 509 17.19 -5.49 -16.11
C LEU A 509 16.59 -6.81 -15.61
N ALA A 510 15.37 -6.80 -15.06
CA ALA A 510 14.67 -8.02 -14.67
C ALA A 510 14.35 -8.93 -15.87
N LYS A 511 14.49 -8.41 -17.10
CA LYS A 511 14.25 -9.12 -18.36
C LYS A 511 15.11 -10.37 -18.56
N ASN A 512 16.25 -10.51 -17.88
CA ASN A 512 17.16 -11.63 -18.14
C ASN A 512 16.50 -13.00 -17.92
N ALA A 513 15.94 -13.24 -16.73
CA ALA A 513 15.30 -14.51 -16.39
C ALA A 513 14.10 -14.81 -17.31
N ILE A 514 13.37 -13.75 -17.69
CA ILE A 514 12.20 -13.86 -18.58
C ILE A 514 12.63 -14.31 -19.99
N LEU A 515 13.72 -13.76 -20.53
CA LEU A 515 14.25 -14.15 -21.84
C LEU A 515 14.86 -15.55 -21.82
N GLU A 516 15.51 -15.95 -20.72
CA GLU A 516 16.02 -17.31 -20.54
C GLU A 516 14.89 -18.35 -20.56
N LEU A 517 13.74 -18.05 -19.93
CA LEU A 517 12.54 -18.87 -20.03
C LEU A 517 12.00 -18.89 -21.46
N ARG A 518 11.91 -17.73 -22.12
CA ARG A 518 11.45 -17.64 -23.53
C ARG A 518 12.30 -18.52 -24.45
N GLU A 519 13.63 -18.43 -24.36
CA GLU A 519 14.56 -19.27 -25.13
C GLU A 519 14.35 -20.76 -24.83
N THR A 520 14.13 -21.11 -23.56
CA THR A 520 13.86 -22.49 -23.14
C THR A 520 12.58 -23.04 -23.79
N ILE A 521 11.51 -22.25 -23.87
CA ILE A 521 10.26 -22.66 -24.51
C ILE A 521 10.45 -22.76 -26.03
N GLU A 522 11.07 -21.77 -26.66
CA GLU A 522 11.31 -21.76 -28.12
C GLU A 522 12.22 -22.90 -28.58
N SER A 523 13.16 -23.35 -27.73
CA SER A 523 14.03 -24.50 -28.01
C SER A 523 13.27 -25.81 -28.22
N ARG A 524 12.00 -25.87 -27.75
CA ARG A 524 11.10 -27.02 -27.94
C ARG A 524 10.32 -26.95 -29.26
N GLU A 525 10.57 -25.93 -30.10
CA GLU A 525 9.88 -25.67 -31.37
C GLU A 525 8.36 -25.49 -31.23
N LEU A 526 7.89 -25.05 -30.06
CA LEU A 526 6.47 -24.76 -29.80
C LEU A 526 6.17 -23.27 -30.04
N PRO A 527 5.01 -22.91 -30.62
CA PRO A 527 4.63 -21.53 -30.79
C PRO A 527 4.26 -20.90 -29.44
N LEU A 528 4.83 -19.73 -29.13
CA LEU A 528 4.49 -18.95 -27.94
C LEU A 528 3.08 -18.37 -28.05
N THR A 529 2.09 -19.16 -27.66
CA THR A 529 0.67 -18.77 -27.59
C THR A 529 0.24 -18.56 -26.16
N ALA A 530 -0.84 -17.79 -25.97
CA ALA A 530 -1.46 -17.61 -24.66
C ALA A 530 -1.80 -18.94 -23.96
N GLU A 531 -2.26 -19.94 -24.72
CA GLU A 531 -2.59 -21.27 -24.22
C GLU A 531 -1.35 -22.03 -23.76
N LEU A 532 -0.25 -21.99 -24.52
CA LEU A 532 1.01 -22.61 -24.11
C LEU A 532 1.57 -21.98 -22.85
N LEU A 533 1.47 -20.65 -22.69
CA LEU A 533 1.98 -19.96 -21.51
C LEU A 533 1.27 -20.37 -20.22
N LYS A 534 0.05 -20.90 -20.28
CA LYS A 534 -0.62 -21.46 -19.10
C LYS A 534 0.02 -22.75 -18.59
N ASP A 535 0.73 -23.49 -19.44
CA ASP A 535 1.48 -24.70 -19.04
C ASP A 535 2.81 -24.35 -18.35
N TYR A 536 3.17 -23.06 -18.30
CA TYR A 536 4.40 -22.54 -17.68
C TYR A 536 4.07 -21.52 -16.57
N ASP A 537 2.86 -21.57 -16.00
CA ASP A 537 2.42 -20.61 -15.01
C ASP A 537 3.28 -20.63 -13.74
N TYR A 538 3.69 -21.82 -13.27
CA TYR A 538 4.58 -21.98 -12.13
C TYR A 538 5.98 -21.41 -12.40
N GLU A 539 6.60 -21.65 -13.56
CA GLU A 539 7.89 -21.03 -13.90
C GLU A 539 7.79 -19.50 -14.01
N MET A 540 6.65 -18.99 -14.50
CA MET A 540 6.40 -17.54 -14.55
C MET A 540 6.22 -16.96 -13.14
N LEU A 541 5.54 -17.68 -12.24
CA LEU A 541 5.41 -17.31 -10.83
C LEU A 541 6.75 -17.35 -10.10
N GLU A 542 7.60 -18.35 -10.34
CA GLU A 542 8.94 -18.44 -9.77
C GLU A 542 9.77 -17.20 -10.12
N ILE A 543 9.81 -16.83 -11.41
CA ILE A 543 10.49 -15.61 -11.88
C ILE A 543 9.88 -14.36 -11.23
N TYR A 544 8.55 -14.29 -11.14
CA TYR A 544 7.87 -13.17 -10.49
C TYR A 544 8.28 -13.04 -9.02
N HIS A 545 8.28 -14.14 -8.26
CA HIS A 545 8.62 -14.13 -6.83
C HIS A 545 10.08 -13.77 -6.60
N ASP A 546 11.01 -14.32 -7.38
CA ASP A 546 12.43 -13.98 -7.31
C ASP A 546 12.67 -12.47 -7.51
N ILE A 547 12.01 -11.89 -8.51
CA ILE A 547 12.13 -10.45 -8.78
C ILE A 547 11.42 -9.65 -7.69
N ALA A 548 10.20 -10.02 -7.30
CA ALA A 548 9.39 -9.29 -6.33
C ALA A 548 10.06 -9.29 -4.94
N ASP A 549 10.60 -10.41 -4.47
CA ASP A 549 11.32 -10.51 -3.21
C ASP A 549 12.56 -9.60 -3.20
N SER A 550 13.33 -9.58 -4.30
CA SER A 550 14.50 -8.70 -4.40
C SER A 550 14.16 -7.19 -4.30
N LEU A 551 12.93 -6.82 -4.67
CA LEU A 551 12.44 -5.44 -4.66
C LEU A 551 11.71 -5.07 -3.37
N LEU A 552 10.92 -5.99 -2.82
CA LEU A 552 10.13 -5.80 -1.59
C LEU A 552 11.00 -5.98 -0.33
N ASN A 553 11.98 -6.91 -0.39
CA ASN A 553 12.88 -7.26 0.71
C ASN A 553 14.36 -7.04 0.31
N PRO A 554 14.77 -5.80 -0.01
CA PRO A 554 16.12 -5.54 -0.50
C PRO A 554 17.19 -5.89 0.54
N SER A 555 17.99 -6.91 0.26
CA SER A 555 19.14 -7.24 1.10
C SER A 555 20.27 -6.21 0.91
N LEU A 556 20.87 -5.76 2.01
CA LEU A 556 22.03 -4.88 1.94
C LEU A 556 23.19 -5.61 1.25
N PRO A 557 23.84 -5.00 0.24
CA PRO A 557 24.95 -5.65 -0.44
C PRO A 557 26.06 -5.99 0.54
N GLN A 558 26.65 -7.17 0.39
CA GLN A 558 27.80 -7.56 1.22
C GLN A 558 29.02 -6.73 0.81
N MET A 559 29.32 -5.70 1.59
CA MET A 559 30.46 -4.83 1.35
C MET A 559 31.77 -5.58 1.62
N GLN A 560 32.70 -5.52 0.67
CA GLN A 560 34.05 -6.10 0.80
C GLN A 560 35.12 -5.05 0.48
N ASN A 561 36.30 -5.15 1.11
CA ASN A 561 37.45 -4.31 0.80
C ASN A 561 38.14 -4.76 -0.51
N THR A 562 39.25 -4.09 -0.87
CA THR A 562 40.02 -4.41 -2.09
C THR A 562 40.75 -5.75 -2.04
N ASP A 563 40.86 -6.35 -0.85
CA ASP A 563 41.47 -7.68 -0.64
C ASP A 563 40.43 -8.81 -0.71
N GLY A 564 39.13 -8.48 -0.77
CA GLY A 564 38.02 -9.44 -0.75
C GLY A 564 37.54 -9.81 0.65
N ASP A 565 38.07 -9.17 1.70
CA ASP A 565 37.57 -9.39 3.05
C ASP A 565 36.24 -8.63 3.26
N PRO A 566 35.29 -9.16 4.06
CA PRO A 566 34.13 -8.41 4.51
C PRO A 566 34.51 -7.09 5.18
N LEU A 567 33.83 -6.01 4.81
CA LEU A 567 34.06 -4.68 5.34
C LEU A 567 33.56 -4.60 6.79
N LEU A 568 34.49 -4.57 7.75
CA LEU A 568 34.22 -4.44 9.18
C LEU A 568 35.24 -3.47 9.78
N LEU A 569 34.79 -2.32 10.26
CA LEU A 569 35.69 -1.36 10.89
C LEU A 569 36.15 -1.88 12.24
N HIS A 570 37.44 -2.13 12.37
CA HIS A 570 38.11 -2.53 13.60
C HIS A 570 38.94 -1.35 14.09
N LYS A 571 38.60 -0.84 15.28
CA LYS A 571 39.39 0.14 16.01
C LYS A 571 40.13 -0.55 17.13
N LEU A 572 41.41 -0.84 16.91
CA LEU A 572 42.29 -1.44 17.90
C LEU A 572 42.83 -0.34 18.82
N ILE A 573 42.79 -0.56 20.12
CA ILE A 573 43.20 0.43 21.13
C ILE A 573 44.34 -0.15 21.97
N TYR A 574 45.45 0.57 22.04
CA TYR A 574 46.65 0.23 22.79
C TYR A 574 47.01 1.32 23.81
N THR A 575 47.69 0.92 24.87
CA THR A 575 48.41 1.82 25.78
C THR A 575 49.91 1.66 25.54
N LEU A 576 50.61 2.77 25.32
CA LEU A 576 52.03 2.82 25.06
C LEU A 576 52.81 3.06 26.36
N GLU A 577 53.92 2.35 26.51
CA GLU A 577 54.93 2.52 27.55
C GLU A 577 56.18 3.23 27.00
N CYS A 578 56.06 3.85 25.83
CA CYS A 578 57.09 4.66 25.17
C CYS A 578 56.56 6.05 24.81
N THR A 579 57.45 6.96 24.41
CA THR A 579 57.05 8.31 23.98
C THR A 579 56.36 8.26 22.60
N PRO A 580 55.49 9.23 22.27
CA PRO A 580 54.90 9.33 20.93
C PRO A 580 55.94 9.41 19.80
N ARG A 581 57.10 10.03 20.06
CA ARG A 581 58.21 10.09 19.10
C ARG A 581 58.78 8.71 18.84
N GLU A 582 59.08 7.93 19.89
CA GLU A 582 59.56 6.55 19.73
C GLU A 582 58.55 5.66 18.99
N ALA A 583 57.25 5.85 19.24
CA ALA A 583 56.20 5.12 18.54
C ALA A 583 56.09 5.52 17.06
N LEU A 584 56.26 6.80 16.73
CA LEU A 584 56.32 7.28 15.35
C LEU A 584 57.56 6.75 14.62
N ASP A 585 58.73 6.73 15.26
CA ASP A 585 59.96 6.24 14.63
C ASP A 585 59.85 4.75 14.26
N ALA A 586 59.15 3.95 15.08
CA ALA A 586 58.88 2.54 14.81
C ALA A 586 57.81 2.32 13.73
N LEU A 587 56.65 2.97 13.87
CA LEU A 587 55.46 2.71 13.05
C LEU A 587 55.39 3.56 11.78
N GLY A 588 56.13 4.67 11.70
CA GLY A 588 56.14 5.57 10.54
C GLY A 588 56.62 4.89 9.25
N THR A 589 57.40 3.80 9.38
CA THR A 589 57.81 2.94 8.26
C THR A 589 56.64 2.28 7.51
N LEU A 590 55.45 2.26 8.11
CA LEU A 590 54.22 1.73 7.53
C LEU A 590 53.55 2.70 6.54
N ASN A 591 53.96 3.98 6.50
CA ASN A 591 53.55 4.94 5.49
C ASN A 591 54.57 4.93 4.34
N LEU A 592 54.12 4.62 3.13
CA LEU A 592 55.00 4.43 1.97
C LEU A 592 55.09 5.67 1.07
N THR A 593 54.17 6.63 1.23
CA THR A 593 54.01 7.76 0.33
C THR A 593 54.47 9.09 0.93
N GLU A 594 54.45 9.22 2.25
CA GLU A 594 54.90 10.43 2.95
C GLU A 594 56.20 10.16 3.72
N ASP A 595 57.13 11.12 3.70
CA ASP A 595 58.33 11.07 4.54
C ASP A 595 58.03 11.56 5.97
N SER A 596 58.98 11.33 6.89
CA SER A 596 58.80 11.67 8.30
C SER A 596 58.56 13.17 8.54
N GLU A 597 59.11 14.06 7.70
CA GLU A 597 58.87 15.50 7.79
C GLU A 597 57.43 15.85 7.36
N SER A 598 56.92 15.21 6.30
CA SER A 598 55.54 15.40 5.82
C SER A 598 54.51 14.91 6.84
N ILE A 599 54.74 13.75 7.45
CA ILE A 599 53.87 13.22 8.51
C ILE A 599 53.83 14.16 9.73
N LEU A 600 54.97 14.79 10.06
CA LEU A 600 55.07 15.74 11.18
C LEU A 600 54.35 17.08 10.92
N ALA A 601 54.00 17.42 9.68
CA ALA A 601 53.28 18.66 9.37
C ALA A 601 51.88 18.72 10.03
N GLY A 602 51.27 17.56 10.30
CA GLY A 602 49.98 17.43 10.99
C GLY A 602 50.07 17.18 12.50
N ALA A 603 51.28 17.19 13.07
CA ALA A 603 51.51 16.83 14.47
C ALA A 603 51.12 17.94 15.47
N GLY A 604 50.56 17.52 16.61
CA GLY A 604 50.35 18.37 17.77
C GLY A 604 51.49 18.25 18.76
N PHE A 605 52.09 19.38 19.13
CA PHE A 605 53.15 19.47 20.12
C PHE A 605 52.63 20.07 21.42
N ASP A 606 53.25 19.71 22.54
CA ASP A 606 52.99 20.37 23.82
C ASP A 606 53.79 21.70 23.95
N PRO A 607 53.58 22.49 25.02
CA PRO A 607 54.27 23.76 25.21
C PRO A 607 55.81 23.65 25.30
N ASP A 608 56.34 22.47 25.60
CA ASP A 608 57.77 22.19 25.71
C ASP A 608 58.36 21.74 24.36
N GLY A 609 57.54 21.62 23.32
CA GLY A 609 57.94 21.24 21.96
C GLY A 609 57.99 19.73 21.73
N GLU A 610 57.49 18.92 22.67
CA GLU A 610 57.47 17.47 22.56
C GLU A 610 56.23 16.97 21.80
N LEU A 611 56.40 15.88 21.05
CA LEU A 611 55.34 15.32 20.22
C LEU A 611 54.22 14.76 21.11
N ARG A 612 53.02 15.32 21.00
CA ARG A 612 51.86 14.92 21.80
C ARG A 612 50.83 14.13 21.00
N LYS A 613 50.60 14.48 19.74
CA LYS A 613 49.57 13.87 18.88
C LYS A 613 50.05 13.78 17.44
N ILE A 614 49.82 12.63 16.80
CA ILE A 614 50.10 12.46 15.37
C ILE A 614 49.17 11.41 14.74
N GLU A 615 48.92 11.54 13.44
CA GLU A 615 48.06 10.64 12.67
C GLU A 615 48.65 10.44 11.27
N PHE A 616 48.67 9.20 10.78
CA PHE A 616 49.20 8.84 9.46
C PHE A 616 48.60 7.53 8.94
N ALA A 617 48.72 7.29 7.63
CA ALA A 617 48.20 6.10 6.97
C ALA A 617 49.16 4.89 7.10
N TRP A 618 48.59 3.69 7.24
CA TRP A 618 49.28 2.43 7.03
C TRP A 618 49.00 1.96 5.60
N GLU A 619 50.05 1.73 4.81
CA GLU A 619 49.95 1.50 3.38
C GLU A 619 50.67 0.22 2.93
N LYS A 620 50.22 -0.30 1.78
CA LYS A 620 50.87 -1.38 1.04
C LYS A 620 51.06 -0.96 -0.41
N SER A 621 52.18 -1.33 -1.02
CA SER A 621 52.42 -1.06 -2.44
C SER A 621 51.48 -1.86 -3.35
N GLY A 622 50.94 -1.20 -4.38
CA GLY A 622 50.05 -1.76 -5.39
C GLY A 622 48.61 -2.03 -4.91
N ASN A 623 47.74 -2.48 -5.83
CA ASN A 623 46.39 -2.96 -5.54
C ASN A 623 46.02 -4.16 -6.42
N LYS A 624 45.34 -5.17 -5.85
CA LYS A 624 44.96 -6.40 -6.58
C LYS A 624 43.82 -6.19 -7.57
N LYS A 625 42.85 -5.33 -7.26
CA LYS A 625 41.67 -5.07 -8.10
C LYS A 625 41.93 -3.97 -9.12
N HIS A 626 42.68 -2.93 -8.76
CA HIS A 626 42.97 -1.78 -9.62
C HIS A 626 44.46 -1.73 -9.96
N LYS A 627 44.84 -2.26 -11.12
CA LYS A 627 46.26 -2.37 -11.55
C LYS A 627 46.99 -1.03 -11.66
N ASP A 628 46.26 0.06 -11.87
CA ASP A 628 46.81 1.40 -12.03
C ASP A 628 47.07 2.12 -10.69
N TRP A 629 46.75 1.49 -9.55
CA TRP A 629 46.97 2.08 -8.23
C TRP A 629 48.34 1.72 -7.67
N ASN A 630 49.10 2.74 -7.26
CA ASN A 630 50.47 2.59 -6.76
C ASN A 630 50.54 2.12 -5.30
N ASN A 631 49.49 2.33 -4.51
CA ASN A 631 49.37 1.91 -3.11
C ASN A 631 47.92 1.55 -2.74
N THR A 632 47.78 0.85 -1.62
CA THR A 632 46.51 0.53 -0.95
C THR A 632 46.61 0.92 0.51
N ILE A 633 45.68 1.76 0.99
CA ILE A 633 45.59 2.13 2.40
C ILE A 633 44.96 0.98 3.18
N PHE A 634 45.68 0.46 4.17
CA PHE A 634 45.25 -0.62 5.05
C PHE A 634 44.46 -0.10 6.24
N GLY A 635 44.84 1.07 6.75
CA GLY A 635 44.16 1.75 7.85
C GLY A 635 44.83 3.06 8.23
N HIS A 636 44.34 3.68 9.30
CA HIS A 636 44.91 4.90 9.88
C HIS A 636 45.40 4.62 11.29
N ILE A 637 46.58 5.14 11.62
CA ILE A 637 47.21 5.04 12.93
C ILE A 637 47.20 6.43 13.56
N LYS A 638 46.71 6.52 14.79
CA LYS A 638 46.70 7.74 15.59
C LYS A 638 47.37 7.48 16.93
N ILE A 639 48.28 8.38 17.29
CA ILE A 639 49.01 8.36 18.57
C ILE A 639 48.68 9.65 19.31
N GLU A 640 48.29 9.54 20.58
CA GLU A 640 47.93 10.69 21.42
C GLU A 640 48.32 10.42 22.88
N GLY A 641 49.34 11.12 23.38
CA GLY A 641 49.92 10.85 24.70
C GLY A 641 50.39 9.40 24.84
N SER A 642 49.88 8.66 25.82
CA SER A 642 50.16 7.23 25.99
C SER A 642 49.16 6.32 25.27
N GLY A 643 48.27 6.86 24.43
CA GLY A 643 47.30 6.09 23.67
C GLY A 643 47.72 5.90 22.22
N LEU A 644 47.45 4.71 21.68
CA LEU A 644 47.51 4.44 20.24
C LEU A 644 46.21 3.80 19.78
N THR A 645 45.66 4.28 18.67
CA THR A 645 44.51 3.68 17.99
C THR A 645 44.83 3.39 16.53
N ALA A 646 44.52 2.18 16.08
CA ALA A 646 44.59 1.81 14.66
C ALA A 646 43.19 1.46 14.16
N GLU A 647 42.78 2.11 13.08
CA GLU A 647 41.48 1.90 12.43
C GLU A 647 41.70 1.21 11.08
N VAL A 648 41.20 -0.01 10.95
CA VAL A 648 41.31 -0.85 9.75
C VAL A 648 39.93 -1.38 9.37
N ASN A 649 39.76 -1.81 8.12
CA ASN A 649 38.46 -2.15 7.58
C ASN A 649 38.19 -3.66 7.40
N SER A 650 39.03 -4.53 7.98
CA SER A 650 38.78 -5.96 8.04
C SER A 650 39.43 -6.64 9.25
N LYS A 651 38.90 -7.81 9.63
CA LYS A 651 39.47 -8.66 10.70
C LYS A 651 40.89 -9.11 10.36
N ASN A 652 41.14 -9.45 9.10
CA ASN A 652 42.46 -9.89 8.63
C ASN A 652 43.50 -8.75 8.77
N ARG A 653 43.15 -7.53 8.36
CA ARG A 653 44.02 -6.35 8.56
C ARG A 653 44.25 -6.04 10.05
N ALA A 654 43.26 -6.26 10.92
CA ALA A 654 43.41 -6.09 12.37
C ALA A 654 44.40 -7.10 12.99
N GLN A 655 44.34 -8.36 12.55
CA GLN A 655 45.29 -9.40 12.95
C GLN A 655 46.71 -9.09 12.48
N GLN A 656 46.85 -8.61 11.24
CA GLN A 656 48.13 -8.17 10.70
C GLN A 656 48.70 -6.98 11.49
N PHE A 657 47.87 -5.99 11.84
CA PHE A 657 48.31 -4.87 12.67
C PHE A 657 48.75 -5.32 14.06
N THR A 658 48.04 -6.28 14.66
CA THR A 658 48.41 -6.84 15.97
C THR A 658 49.79 -7.50 15.93
N ALA A 659 50.09 -8.28 14.88
CA ALA A 659 51.40 -8.88 14.69
C ALA A 659 52.50 -7.82 14.48
N LEU A 660 52.22 -6.76 13.71
CA LEU A 660 53.14 -5.63 13.53
C LEU A 660 53.46 -4.90 14.83
N MET A 661 52.47 -4.76 15.74
CA MET A 661 52.70 -4.13 17.04
C MET A 661 53.64 -4.95 17.93
N GLU A 662 53.57 -6.28 17.86
CA GLU A 662 54.50 -7.17 18.58
C GLU A 662 55.92 -7.13 18.01
N GLU A 663 56.06 -6.94 16.69
CA GLU A 663 57.34 -6.86 16.00
C GLU A 663 58.02 -5.49 16.18
N LEU A 664 57.29 -4.40 15.96
CA LEU A 664 57.84 -3.04 15.89
C LEU A 664 57.92 -2.35 17.26
N LEU A 665 57.05 -2.72 18.21
CA LEU A 665 57.02 -2.15 19.57
C LEU A 665 56.99 -3.25 20.65
N PRO A 666 57.97 -4.17 20.65
CA PRO A 666 57.98 -5.33 21.56
C PRO A 666 58.03 -4.88 23.02
N GLY A 667 57.02 -5.27 23.80
CA GLY A 667 56.90 -4.92 25.22
C GLY A 667 56.63 -3.44 25.50
N LYS A 668 56.50 -2.59 24.47
CA LYS A 668 56.24 -1.15 24.60
C LYS A 668 54.78 -0.77 24.30
N ALA A 669 53.99 -1.68 23.77
CA ALA A 669 52.57 -1.46 23.49
C ALA A 669 51.72 -2.57 24.12
N ARG A 670 50.77 -2.18 24.98
CA ARG A 670 49.82 -3.08 25.62
C ARG A 670 48.45 -2.96 24.97
N TYR A 671 47.97 -4.05 24.38
CA TYR A 671 46.61 -4.13 23.83
C TYR A 671 45.57 -3.94 24.95
N LYS A 672 44.56 -3.10 24.70
CA LYS A 672 43.40 -2.92 25.59
C LYS A 672 42.16 -3.63 25.07
N THR A 673 41.70 -3.24 23.89
CA THR A 673 40.45 -3.74 23.31
C THR A 673 40.39 -3.45 21.81
N THR A 674 39.45 -4.09 21.12
CA THR A 674 39.07 -3.78 19.75
C THR A 674 37.59 -3.49 19.71
N VAL A 675 37.23 -2.34 19.17
CA VAL A 675 35.83 -2.01 18.86
C VAL A 675 35.58 -2.43 17.42
N ILE A 676 34.55 -3.26 17.19
CA ILE A 676 34.17 -3.74 15.86
C ILE A 676 32.83 -3.11 15.50
N GLN A 677 32.76 -2.47 14.34
CA GLN A 677 31.56 -1.85 13.81
C GLN A 677 31.29 -2.38 12.40
N SER A 678 30.07 -2.86 12.16
CA SER A 678 29.61 -3.23 10.82
C SER A 678 29.08 -2.01 10.08
N PRO A 679 29.13 -1.99 8.73
CA PRO A 679 28.47 -0.96 7.93
C PRO A 679 27.00 -0.76 8.29
N GLN A 680 26.27 -1.84 8.58
CA GLN A 680 24.87 -1.76 9.03
C GLN A 680 24.74 -1.01 10.36
N SER A 681 25.57 -1.33 11.36
CA SER A 681 25.55 -0.65 12.65
C SER A 681 25.88 0.84 12.56
N MET A 682 26.71 1.22 11.59
CA MET A 682 27.03 2.63 11.33
C MET A 682 25.92 3.35 10.60
N LEU A 683 25.25 2.70 9.63
CA LEU A 683 24.09 3.24 8.93
C LEU A 683 22.93 3.49 9.91
N ALA A 684 22.56 2.49 10.71
CA ALA A 684 21.50 2.61 11.73
C ALA A 684 21.80 3.74 12.72
N ARG A 685 23.04 3.85 13.19
CA ARG A 685 23.46 4.91 14.11
C ARG A 685 23.50 6.29 13.44
N ALA A 686 23.84 6.38 12.15
CA ALA A 686 23.83 7.64 11.41
C ALA A 686 22.39 8.14 11.12
N GLU A 687 21.44 7.23 10.96
CA GLU A 687 20.01 7.55 10.88
C GLU A 687 19.47 8.10 12.21
N GLU A 688 19.90 7.55 13.34
CA GLU A 688 19.52 8.02 14.69
C GLU A 688 20.21 9.34 15.11
N GLU A 689 21.51 9.48 14.84
CA GLU A 689 22.33 10.61 15.33
C GLU A 689 22.34 11.83 14.38
N GLY A 690 21.80 11.68 13.17
CA GLY A 690 21.80 12.70 12.11
C GLY A 690 23.20 13.05 11.59
N GLU A 691 23.28 13.90 10.55
CA GLU A 691 24.58 14.24 9.93
C GLU A 691 25.49 15.03 10.88
N SER A 692 26.68 14.47 11.17
CA SER A 692 27.73 15.16 11.92
C SER A 692 28.20 16.44 11.22
N ALA A 693 28.69 17.42 11.98
CA ALA A 693 29.23 18.67 11.44
C ALA A 693 30.45 18.45 10.52
N GLN A 694 31.23 17.40 10.78
CA GLN A 694 32.38 17.04 9.97
C GLN A 694 31.95 16.41 8.63
N SER A 695 30.96 15.52 8.64
CA SER A 695 30.37 14.95 7.43
C SER A 695 29.77 16.03 6.52
N ARG A 696 29.08 17.02 7.10
CA ARG A 696 28.55 18.18 6.34
C ARG A 696 29.64 18.99 5.66
N ARG A 697 30.77 19.19 6.34
CA ARG A 697 31.91 19.94 5.79
C ARG A 697 32.58 19.17 4.65
N THR A 698 32.83 17.87 4.83
CA THR A 698 33.43 17.03 3.78
C THR A 698 32.51 16.90 2.55
N ARG A 699 31.19 16.77 2.74
CA ARG A 699 30.24 16.80 1.62
C ARG A 699 30.32 18.13 0.87
N LYS A 700 30.33 19.25 1.59
CA LYS A 700 30.42 20.58 0.98
C LYS A 700 31.72 20.77 0.19
N GLU A 701 32.85 20.33 0.72
CA GLU A 701 34.15 20.37 0.02
C GLU A 701 34.15 19.49 -1.24
N HIS A 702 33.52 18.30 -1.17
CA HIS A 702 33.36 17.40 -2.32
C HIS A 702 32.43 17.98 -3.40
N GLU A 703 31.32 18.58 -3.00
CA GLU A 703 30.41 19.30 -3.90
C GLU A 703 31.09 20.49 -4.57
N GLU A 704 31.86 21.28 -3.81
CA GLU A 704 32.64 22.40 -4.33
C GLU A 704 33.70 21.93 -5.34
N LEU A 705 34.38 20.80 -5.09
CA LEU A 705 35.32 20.20 -6.04
C LEU A 705 34.62 19.73 -7.33
N ASN A 706 33.51 19.00 -7.20
CA ASN A 706 32.72 18.50 -8.34
C ASN A 706 31.97 19.63 -9.09
N SER A 707 31.85 20.82 -8.50
CA SER A 707 31.29 22.00 -9.15
C SER A 707 32.28 22.68 -10.10
N ARG A 708 33.59 22.41 -9.98
CA ARG A 708 34.62 23.05 -10.80
C ARG A 708 34.49 22.62 -12.27
N PRO A 709 34.51 23.57 -13.23
CA PRO A 709 34.37 23.26 -14.66
C PRO A 709 35.39 22.26 -15.19
N GLU A 710 36.65 22.35 -14.75
CA GLU A 710 37.74 21.47 -15.18
C GLU A 710 37.52 20.03 -14.69
N VAL A 711 37.05 19.84 -13.45
CA VAL A 711 36.73 18.53 -12.89
C VAL A 711 35.54 17.91 -13.60
N ARG A 712 34.49 18.69 -13.88
CA ARG A 712 33.33 18.24 -14.67
C ARG A 712 33.73 17.82 -16.09
N ALA A 713 34.58 18.58 -16.75
CA ALA A 713 35.08 18.25 -18.09
C ALA A 713 35.89 16.94 -18.08
N MET A 714 36.76 16.76 -17.09
CA MET A 714 37.55 15.53 -16.93
C MET A 714 36.65 14.32 -16.63
N LEU A 715 35.67 14.46 -15.73
CA LEU A 715 34.70 13.39 -15.41
C LEU A 715 33.87 13.02 -16.63
N ALA A 716 33.39 14.02 -17.39
CA ALA A 716 32.62 13.80 -18.61
C ALA A 716 33.45 13.06 -19.69
N GLU A 717 34.71 13.44 -19.90
CA GLU A 717 35.57 12.75 -20.88
C GLU A 717 35.89 11.32 -20.44
N LYS A 718 36.13 11.09 -19.15
CA LYS A 718 36.36 9.75 -18.61
C LYS A 718 35.13 8.85 -18.77
N LEU A 719 33.92 9.39 -18.55
CA LEU A 719 32.66 8.68 -18.81
C LEU A 719 32.49 8.38 -20.31
N ARG A 720 32.76 9.34 -21.19
CA ARG A 720 32.72 9.11 -22.66
C ARG A 720 33.68 8.01 -23.08
N GLN A 721 34.90 7.99 -22.55
CA GLN A 721 35.87 6.94 -22.86
C GLN A 721 35.35 5.57 -22.41
N HIS A 722 34.81 5.47 -21.19
CA HIS A 722 34.23 4.23 -20.67
C HIS A 722 33.10 3.72 -21.59
N TYR A 723 32.13 4.57 -21.95
CA TYR A 723 31.03 4.17 -22.82
C TYR A 723 31.46 3.89 -24.27
N ARG A 724 32.59 4.43 -24.76
CA ARG A 724 33.13 4.05 -26.08
C ARG A 724 33.63 2.61 -26.13
N GLU A 725 34.15 2.11 -25.01
CA GLU A 725 34.67 0.74 -24.88
C GLU A 725 33.55 -0.26 -24.55
N TRP A 726 32.50 0.20 -23.85
CA TRP A 726 31.38 -0.62 -23.38
C TRP A 726 30.77 -1.58 -24.43
N PRO A 727 30.52 -1.20 -25.71
CA PRO A 727 30.00 -2.12 -26.72
C PRO A 727 30.87 -3.36 -27.01
N ARG A 728 32.14 -3.34 -26.59
CA ARG A 728 33.13 -4.42 -26.78
C ARG A 728 33.49 -5.12 -25.47
N MET A 729 32.90 -4.71 -24.35
CA MET A 729 33.12 -5.36 -23.06
C MET A 729 32.20 -6.57 -22.95
N GLU A 730 32.74 -7.68 -22.45
CA GLU A 730 31.94 -8.86 -22.09
C GLU A 730 31.14 -8.54 -20.82
N LEU A 731 29.83 -8.73 -20.86
CA LEU A 731 28.93 -8.39 -19.76
C LEU A 731 28.30 -9.65 -19.17
N PRO A 732 28.33 -9.83 -17.83
CA PRO A 732 27.64 -10.95 -17.18
C PRO A 732 26.14 -10.97 -17.48
N ALA A 733 25.49 -9.80 -17.55
CA ALA A 733 24.07 -9.66 -17.91
C ALA A 733 23.74 -10.06 -19.36
N LEU A 734 24.75 -10.34 -20.19
CA LEU A 734 24.60 -10.86 -21.55
C LEU A 734 25.23 -12.26 -21.67
N ASN A 735 25.31 -13.01 -20.56
CA ASN A 735 25.92 -14.33 -20.50
C ASN A 735 27.35 -14.37 -21.06
N GLY A 736 28.13 -13.32 -20.77
CA GLY A 736 29.52 -13.17 -21.21
C GLY A 736 29.69 -12.64 -22.64
N LEU A 737 28.61 -12.34 -23.35
CA LEU A 737 28.68 -11.70 -24.66
C LEU A 737 28.95 -10.20 -24.56
N THR A 738 29.51 -9.64 -25.63
CA THR A 738 29.56 -8.17 -25.82
C THR A 738 28.22 -7.66 -26.35
N PRO A 739 27.84 -6.39 -26.07
CA PRO A 739 26.64 -5.79 -26.66
C PRO A 739 26.58 -5.92 -28.19
N LEU A 740 27.71 -5.76 -28.89
CA LEU A 740 27.78 -5.94 -30.36
C LEU A 740 27.51 -7.38 -30.84
N GLN A 741 27.76 -8.38 -30.00
CA GLN A 741 27.42 -9.76 -30.30
C GLN A 741 25.95 -10.04 -29.98
N ALA A 742 25.47 -9.57 -28.82
CA ALA A 742 24.12 -9.83 -28.34
C ALA A 742 23.03 -9.29 -29.28
N VAL A 743 23.19 -8.07 -29.82
CA VAL A 743 22.22 -7.43 -30.74
C VAL A 743 21.96 -8.20 -32.04
N LYS A 744 22.72 -9.26 -32.34
CA LYS A 744 22.51 -10.12 -33.52
C LYS A 744 21.34 -11.09 -33.37
N THR A 745 20.85 -11.28 -32.15
CA THR A 745 19.69 -12.11 -31.83
C THR A 745 18.53 -11.21 -31.39
N ARG A 746 17.29 -11.69 -31.49
CA ARG A 746 16.11 -10.94 -31.01
C ARG A 746 16.24 -10.63 -29.51
N ASP A 747 16.45 -11.66 -28.71
CA ASP A 747 16.46 -11.55 -27.25
C ASP A 747 17.70 -10.80 -26.75
N GLY A 748 18.87 -11.02 -27.36
CA GLY A 748 20.05 -10.23 -27.06
C GLY A 748 19.92 -8.76 -27.45
N LYS A 749 19.15 -8.42 -28.49
CA LYS A 749 18.81 -7.03 -28.82
C LYS A 749 17.92 -6.41 -27.74
N GLU A 750 16.85 -7.10 -27.33
CA GLU A 750 15.95 -6.64 -26.27
C GLU A 750 16.69 -6.43 -24.93
N MET A 751 17.63 -7.31 -24.59
CA MET A 751 18.43 -7.20 -23.37
C MET A 751 19.42 -6.02 -23.42
N VAL A 752 20.03 -5.74 -24.58
CA VAL A 752 20.89 -4.56 -24.76
C VAL A 752 20.07 -3.27 -24.68
N GLU A 753 18.86 -3.24 -25.23
CA GLU A 753 17.94 -2.10 -25.07
C GLU A 753 17.58 -1.87 -23.59
N ALA A 754 17.31 -2.94 -22.83
CA ALA A 754 17.06 -2.86 -21.39
C ALA A 754 18.25 -2.30 -20.60
N LEU A 755 19.48 -2.72 -20.92
CA LEU A 755 20.71 -2.16 -20.34
C LEU A 755 20.87 -0.67 -20.61
N LEU A 756 20.60 -0.23 -21.84
CA LEU A 756 20.67 1.19 -22.20
C LEU A 756 19.57 2.02 -21.49
N MET A 757 18.38 1.47 -21.30
CA MET A 757 17.31 2.11 -20.53
C MET A 757 17.70 2.26 -19.05
N ASP A 758 18.27 1.23 -18.43
CA ASP A 758 18.77 1.31 -17.05
C ASP A 758 19.88 2.37 -16.91
N PHE A 759 20.79 2.46 -17.88
CA PHE A 759 21.82 3.51 -17.90
C PHE A 759 21.23 4.92 -17.98
N GLU A 760 20.21 5.11 -18.81
CA GLU A 760 19.51 6.38 -18.91
C GLU A 760 18.82 6.76 -17.59
N GLN A 761 18.12 5.81 -16.98
CA GLN A 761 17.41 6.02 -15.73
C GLN A 761 18.37 6.33 -14.57
N ARG A 762 19.48 5.58 -14.42
CA ARG A 762 20.51 5.83 -13.41
C ARG A 762 21.30 7.10 -13.68
N GLY A 763 21.62 7.36 -14.96
CA GLY A 763 22.39 8.52 -15.41
C GLY A 763 21.71 9.86 -15.11
N LYS A 764 20.38 9.90 -14.98
CA LYS A 764 19.64 11.09 -14.53
C LYS A 764 19.96 11.47 -13.07
N ARG A 765 20.41 10.51 -12.25
CA ARG A 765 20.70 10.68 -10.81
C ARG A 765 22.20 10.86 -10.51
N THR A 766 23.08 10.74 -11.50
CA THR A 766 24.52 10.93 -11.29
C THR A 766 24.89 12.41 -11.24
N THR A 767 26.00 12.74 -10.56
CA THR A 767 26.56 14.10 -10.54
C THR A 767 27.97 14.09 -11.15
N PRO A 768 28.18 14.64 -12.36
CA PRO A 768 27.19 15.25 -13.25
C PRO A 768 26.23 14.21 -13.89
N PRO A 769 25.05 14.65 -14.37
CA PRO A 769 24.14 13.78 -15.12
C PRO A 769 24.80 13.24 -16.39
N LEU A 770 24.41 12.03 -16.79
CA LEU A 770 24.89 11.43 -18.03
C LEU A 770 24.44 12.27 -19.24
N ASP A 771 25.38 12.63 -20.12
CA ASP A 771 25.11 13.36 -21.35
C ASP A 771 24.28 12.49 -22.32
N PRO A 772 23.05 12.88 -22.70
CA PRO A 772 22.19 12.08 -23.58
C PRO A 772 22.84 11.77 -24.95
N ALA A 773 23.79 12.60 -25.41
CA ALA A 773 24.52 12.33 -26.65
C ALA A 773 25.33 11.04 -26.61
N ILE A 774 25.79 10.63 -25.42
CA ILE A 774 26.53 9.36 -25.22
C ILE A 774 25.61 8.16 -25.50
N LEU A 775 24.37 8.21 -24.99
CA LEU A 775 23.40 7.15 -25.22
C LEU A 775 22.94 7.09 -26.67
N ALA A 776 22.78 8.25 -27.33
CA ALA A 776 22.49 8.31 -28.76
C ALA A 776 23.61 7.70 -29.60
N GLU A 777 24.88 8.03 -29.32
CA GLU A 777 26.04 7.45 -30.01
C GLU A 777 26.12 5.92 -29.77
N LEU A 778 25.83 5.46 -28.55
CA LEU A 778 25.78 4.04 -28.22
C LEU A 778 24.70 3.32 -29.03
N ARG A 779 23.47 3.86 -29.09
CA ARG A 779 22.37 3.29 -29.88
C ARG A 779 22.73 3.21 -31.36
N GLU A 780 23.31 4.26 -31.94
CA GLU A 780 23.75 4.27 -33.34
C GLU A 780 24.80 3.19 -33.61
N ARG A 781 25.83 3.09 -32.76
CA ARG A 781 26.89 2.07 -32.89
C ARG A 781 26.39 0.64 -32.78
N LEU A 782 25.32 0.43 -32.02
CA LEU A 782 24.70 -0.88 -31.81
C LEU A 782 23.62 -1.19 -32.86
N GLY A 783 23.30 -0.25 -33.76
CA GLY A 783 22.23 -0.41 -34.76
C GLY A 783 20.82 -0.36 -34.17
N LEU A 784 20.64 0.37 -33.06
CA LEU A 784 19.39 0.52 -32.28
C LEU A 784 18.80 1.94 -32.37
N ALA A 785 19.27 2.73 -33.33
CA ALA A 785 18.86 4.12 -33.55
C ALA A 785 17.56 4.24 -34.36
#